data_AF-A0A2L0H6M7-F1
#
_entry.id   AF-A0A2L0H6M7-F1
#
_cell.length_a   1.000
_cell.length_b   1.000
_cell.length_c   1.000
_cell.angle_alpha   90.00
_cell.angle_beta   90.00
_cell.angle_gamma   90.00
#
_symmetry.space_group_name_H-M   'P 1'
#
loop_
_entity.id
_entity.type
_entity.pdbx_description
1 polymer ?
#
loop_
_entity_poly.entity_id
_entity_poly.type
_entity_poly.pdbx_seq_one_letter_code
_entity_poly.pdbx_strand_id
1 'polypeptide(L)'
;MAKTASEIWADGPSSDPYQPPKDEIREWGGRLETGGWSFGTKALAQAASVPADIHVINLLGGTSVGDGQGGQYIDTNNGSSDTFTTVAPSARTWYRAEDVGVDRLSNEAAIRNWLDPLKNFNANGTTDDTANFAALEAVMTGREIDCKGLVFKVTAIPTGNNYRHGFFAKSNGEATNPKDVLYPMEGTFVAESYKLTSSRRHDGWPQDKWHEYDGVIFAVWNQGSTHSSDDLHVCMARSYDGGRTFIDFERLFQKTGLTGGVTSWAAGIVDGQQVVIVRESETATEHRLYCRRVGQKKKITATLSSPASGTAGWELIFSRHGCRSGNKIKFNANVSIGGTTIVAGTEYTVSSGSATRIVFTGPSSSSAQTIAGDYVIEFVESGWTEINWTGVALGTHLVNTSADQTGQPTMFHSFAGVPASGGDFYTCVHGGAATAGPTLIMITDLLSNSPTLAKYNKITTANRVEATLDYDEADGYLYGFGRTQFTDQSPLAWWSSDGGDTFNTNIGGPVGALQYSPFPCKIVGDTIYAYGSANRAGTDDVSGNYVKTEVPLYLFRGSKSAFRTNYWAALQMIEIGTAYKYSDYAGLNVVGVGSMVVFNGNLILAHSTDNEDPGLGTGIPDIEMVRIRLEDEVIEDHGYQKLVGRSISGGVPALATYDKLYAERVVGSSTFQAVALINSDGTITSNRGGFGVTCTKVGTGDYTVTITNPKATTLYFPFVQPVGSGARRHEVLSLAAGSFNVKTFGYNNATPTDSAFVVGVIMLEDWTRTSWT
;
A
#
# COMPACT_ATOMS: atom_id res chain seq x y z
N MET A 1 15.96 17.14 -83.87
CA MET A 1 15.53 17.41 -82.48
C MET A 1 14.14 16.80 -82.34
N ALA A 2 13.93 15.89 -81.40
CA ALA A 2 12.62 15.26 -81.19
C ALA A 2 11.65 16.28 -80.57
N LYS A 3 10.44 16.37 -81.13
CA LYS A 3 9.37 17.28 -80.68
C LYS A 3 8.88 16.89 -79.27
N THR A 4 8.46 17.86 -78.49
CA THR A 4 7.86 17.68 -77.16
C THR A 4 6.42 17.19 -77.26
N ALA A 5 5.89 16.61 -76.17
CA ALA A 5 4.47 16.22 -76.08
C ALA A 5 3.52 17.36 -76.47
N SER A 6 3.79 18.57 -75.96
CA SER A 6 3.03 19.78 -76.25
C SER A 6 3.09 20.20 -77.72
N GLU A 7 4.16 19.86 -78.44
CA GLU A 7 4.31 20.14 -79.87
C GLU A 7 3.68 19.04 -80.74
N ILE A 8 3.68 17.79 -80.27
CA ILE A 8 3.07 16.66 -80.96
C ILE A 8 1.53 16.73 -80.89
N TRP A 9 0.97 17.23 -79.79
CA TRP A 9 -0.49 17.33 -79.57
C TRP A 9 -0.99 18.78 -79.53
N ALA A 10 -0.27 19.70 -80.16
CA ALA A 10 -0.57 21.14 -80.16
C ALA A 10 -1.89 21.50 -80.85
N ASP A 11 -2.40 20.60 -81.69
CA ASP A 11 -3.57 20.75 -82.55
C ASP A 11 -4.91 20.55 -81.83
N GLY A 12 -4.90 20.06 -80.58
CA GLY A 12 -6.12 19.87 -79.79
C GLY A 12 -7.11 18.89 -80.45
N PRO A 13 -8.40 18.88 -80.04
CA PRO A 13 -9.41 18.01 -80.66
C PRO A 13 -9.76 18.50 -82.08
N SER A 14 -8.93 18.10 -83.04
CA SER A 14 -9.11 18.30 -84.48
C SER A 14 -9.85 17.12 -85.12
N SER A 15 -10.63 17.36 -86.18
CA SER A 15 -11.24 16.30 -87.01
C SER A 15 -10.21 15.55 -87.88
N ASP A 16 -8.99 16.07 -87.98
CA ASP A 16 -7.84 15.44 -88.63
C ASP A 16 -6.57 15.73 -87.81
N PRO A 17 -6.34 14.97 -86.71
CA PRO A 17 -5.22 15.25 -85.81
C PRO A 17 -3.89 14.82 -86.43
N TYR A 18 -2.82 15.54 -86.08
CA TYR A 18 -1.45 15.16 -86.41
C TYR A 18 -1.15 13.78 -85.83
N GLN A 19 -0.91 12.81 -86.72
CA GLN A 19 -0.50 11.47 -86.34
C GLN A 19 1.02 11.37 -86.50
N PRO A 20 1.80 11.53 -85.42
CA PRO A 20 3.24 11.40 -85.50
C PRO A 20 3.62 10.00 -86.01
N PRO A 21 4.70 9.88 -86.80
CA PRO A 21 5.19 8.59 -87.25
C PRO A 21 5.65 7.71 -86.07
N LYS A 22 5.63 6.39 -86.27
CA LYS A 22 5.80 5.38 -85.20
C LYS A 22 7.13 5.48 -84.45
N ASP A 23 8.17 6.00 -85.09
CA ASP A 23 9.48 6.27 -84.53
C ASP A 23 9.46 7.44 -83.53
N GLU A 24 8.78 8.55 -83.83
CA GLU A 24 8.55 9.65 -82.88
C GLU A 24 7.77 9.17 -81.63
N ILE A 25 6.75 8.33 -81.82
CA ILE A 25 5.97 7.76 -80.70
C ILE A 25 6.83 6.85 -79.82
N ARG A 26 7.69 6.01 -80.41
CA ARG A 26 8.58 5.11 -79.65
C ARG A 26 9.64 5.86 -78.86
N GLU A 27 10.20 6.92 -79.45
CA GLU A 27 11.17 7.77 -78.77
C GLU A 27 10.53 8.48 -77.56
N TRP A 28 9.30 8.97 -77.73
CA TRP A 28 8.53 9.56 -76.62
C TRP A 28 8.18 8.55 -75.53
N GLY A 29 7.70 7.35 -75.91
CA GLY A 29 7.40 6.27 -74.98
C GLY A 29 8.62 5.83 -74.16
N GLY A 30 9.80 5.73 -74.78
CA GLY A 30 11.04 5.37 -74.08
C GLY A 30 11.52 6.42 -73.08
N ARG A 31 11.23 7.72 -73.32
CA ARG A 31 11.53 8.81 -72.38
C ARG A 31 10.59 8.85 -71.18
N LEU A 32 9.33 8.44 -71.36
CA LEU A 32 8.33 8.41 -70.30
C LEU A 32 8.51 7.24 -69.34
N GLU A 33 8.93 6.08 -69.85
CA GLU A 33 9.16 4.88 -69.03
C GLU A 33 10.38 5.01 -68.09
N THR A 34 11.27 5.99 -68.31
CA THR A 34 12.52 6.15 -67.56
C THR A 34 12.50 7.28 -66.52
N GLY A 35 11.41 8.05 -66.40
CA GLY A 35 11.11 8.90 -65.23
C GLY A 35 12.16 9.94 -64.81
N GLY A 36 13.13 10.25 -65.67
CA GLY A 36 14.27 11.12 -65.39
C GLY A 36 15.39 10.86 -66.40
N TRP A 37 16.32 11.81 -66.54
CA TRP A 37 17.49 11.65 -67.40
C TRP A 37 18.45 10.64 -66.78
N SER A 38 18.14 9.36 -66.97
CA SER A 38 18.90 8.23 -66.46
C SER A 38 19.74 7.60 -67.57
N PHE A 39 21.00 7.33 -67.30
CA PHE A 39 21.91 6.67 -68.23
C PHE A 39 22.35 5.32 -67.66
N GLY A 40 22.40 4.31 -68.52
CA GLY A 40 22.84 2.98 -68.09
C GLY A 40 24.28 2.96 -67.58
N THR A 41 25.15 3.79 -68.15
CA THR A 41 26.58 3.85 -67.80
C THR A 41 27.11 5.29 -67.88
N LYS A 42 28.25 5.54 -67.23
CA LYS A 42 28.97 6.83 -67.30
C LYS A 42 29.36 7.19 -68.73
N ALA A 43 29.77 6.21 -69.53
CA ALA A 43 30.11 6.42 -70.94
C ALA A 43 28.89 6.86 -71.79
N LEU A 44 27.71 6.28 -71.53
CA LEU A 44 26.47 6.69 -72.20
C LEU A 44 26.09 8.13 -71.81
N ALA A 45 26.26 8.48 -70.54
CA ALA A 45 26.03 9.84 -70.08
C ALA A 45 27.03 10.84 -70.69
N GLN A 46 28.31 10.49 -70.79
CA GLN A 46 29.33 11.33 -71.44
C GLN A 46 29.01 11.62 -72.91
N ALA A 47 28.50 10.63 -73.64
CA ALA A 47 28.14 10.78 -75.04
C ALA A 47 26.80 11.51 -75.28
N ALA A 48 26.05 11.82 -74.23
CA ALA A 48 24.75 12.46 -74.34
C ALA A 48 24.85 13.99 -74.40
N SER A 49 23.97 14.62 -75.19
CA SER A 49 23.70 16.05 -75.14
C SER A 49 22.53 16.30 -74.20
N VAL A 50 22.81 16.70 -72.95
CA VAL A 50 21.77 16.93 -71.94
C VAL A 50 21.25 18.39 -72.04
N PRO A 51 19.92 18.62 -72.13
CA PRO A 51 19.34 19.97 -72.22
C PRO A 51 19.72 20.87 -71.04
N ALA A 52 19.91 22.18 -71.28
CA ALA A 52 20.47 23.11 -70.30
C ALA A 52 19.65 23.22 -68.99
N ASP A 53 18.35 23.01 -69.05
CA ASP A 53 17.38 23.04 -67.95
C ASP A 53 17.42 21.81 -67.02
N ILE A 54 18.19 20.77 -67.38
CA ILE A 54 18.37 19.58 -66.56
C ILE A 54 19.60 19.75 -65.68
N HIS A 55 19.40 19.87 -64.36
CA HIS A 55 20.50 20.03 -63.40
C HIS A 55 20.82 18.76 -62.60
N VAL A 56 20.07 17.67 -62.83
CA VAL A 56 20.26 16.38 -62.17
C VAL A 56 20.10 15.24 -63.19
N ILE A 57 21.04 14.30 -63.20
CA ILE A 57 20.96 13.05 -63.97
C ILE A 57 21.26 11.86 -63.07
N ASN A 58 20.80 10.68 -63.45
CA ASN A 58 21.04 9.46 -62.69
C ASN A 58 21.88 8.48 -63.52
N LEU A 59 22.92 7.89 -62.94
CA LEU A 59 23.63 6.76 -63.52
C LEU A 59 23.16 5.47 -62.89
N LEU A 60 22.87 4.47 -63.70
CA LEU A 60 22.51 3.12 -63.22
C LEU A 60 23.76 2.24 -62.98
N GLY A 61 24.94 2.72 -63.37
CA GLY A 61 26.23 2.06 -63.20
C GLY A 61 27.37 2.88 -63.82
N GLY A 62 28.61 2.51 -63.54
CA GLY A 62 29.81 3.15 -64.08
C GLY A 62 30.17 2.60 -65.46
N THR A 63 30.60 1.33 -65.49
CA THR A 63 30.98 0.58 -66.69
C THR A 63 29.81 -0.27 -67.21
N SER A 64 28.96 -0.77 -66.32
CA SER A 64 27.75 -1.54 -66.65
C SER A 64 26.65 -1.26 -65.65
N VAL A 65 25.38 -1.34 -66.07
CA VAL A 65 24.23 -1.20 -65.16
C VAL A 65 24.36 -2.16 -63.97
N GLY A 66 24.23 -1.65 -62.74
CA GLY A 66 24.23 -2.45 -61.52
C GLY A 66 25.61 -2.76 -60.93
N ASP A 67 26.70 -2.17 -61.44
CA ASP A 67 28.06 -2.38 -60.93
C ASP A 67 28.40 -1.65 -59.61
N GLY A 68 27.40 -1.06 -58.95
CA GLY A 68 27.54 -0.31 -57.70
C GLY A 68 28.15 1.08 -57.86
N GLN A 69 28.50 1.51 -59.09
CA GLN A 69 29.04 2.83 -59.39
C GLN A 69 27.98 3.80 -59.95
N GLY A 70 26.69 3.43 -59.87
CA GLY A 70 25.58 4.33 -60.16
C GLY A 70 25.38 5.39 -59.08
N GLY A 71 24.48 6.35 -59.36
CA GLY A 71 24.13 7.42 -58.42
C GLY A 71 23.62 8.67 -59.14
N GLN A 72 23.14 9.64 -58.36
CA GLN A 72 22.75 10.94 -58.88
C GLN A 72 23.96 11.83 -59.09
N TYR A 73 23.95 12.60 -60.17
CA TYR A 73 24.95 13.60 -60.49
C TYR A 73 24.28 14.95 -60.76
N ILE A 74 24.94 16.02 -60.33
CA ILE A 74 24.48 17.41 -60.49
C ILE A 74 25.51 18.22 -61.26
N ASP A 75 25.09 19.29 -61.94
CA ASP A 75 25.99 20.12 -62.77
C ASP A 75 26.64 21.29 -62.00
N THR A 76 26.45 21.34 -60.68
CA THR A 76 27.10 22.29 -59.77
C THR A 76 28.26 21.61 -59.06
N ASN A 77 29.44 22.23 -59.09
CA ASN A 77 30.63 21.70 -58.41
C ASN A 77 30.41 21.62 -56.89
N ASN A 78 30.38 20.39 -56.35
CA ASN A 78 30.22 20.09 -54.93
C ASN A 78 31.50 19.57 -54.27
N GLY A 79 32.65 19.62 -54.95
CA GLY A 79 33.93 19.08 -54.46
C GLY A 79 34.14 17.59 -54.70
N SER A 80 33.17 16.88 -55.30
CA SER A 80 33.33 15.46 -55.66
C SER A 80 34.45 15.25 -56.69
N SER A 81 35.29 14.24 -56.46
CA SER A 81 36.30 13.79 -57.42
C SER A 81 35.74 12.85 -58.50
N ASP A 82 34.53 12.31 -58.30
CA ASP A 82 33.83 11.48 -59.27
C ASP A 82 32.98 12.36 -60.19
N THR A 83 33.57 12.68 -61.34
CA THR A 83 32.98 13.60 -62.33
C THR A 83 33.03 13.04 -63.74
N PHE A 84 32.22 13.61 -64.63
CA PHE A 84 32.35 13.45 -66.08
C PHE A 84 31.74 14.62 -66.84
N THR A 85 32.12 14.80 -68.10
CA THR A 85 31.61 15.87 -68.96
C THR A 85 30.79 15.30 -70.11
N THR A 86 29.64 15.92 -70.38
CA THR A 86 28.76 15.62 -71.52
C THR A 86 29.26 16.28 -72.81
N VAL A 87 28.82 15.81 -73.98
CA VAL A 87 29.23 16.38 -75.29
C VAL A 87 28.50 17.69 -75.65
N ALA A 88 29.08 18.46 -76.58
CA ALA A 88 28.52 19.69 -77.14
C ALA A 88 27.15 19.45 -77.84
N PRO A 89 26.28 20.48 -77.97
CA PRO A 89 26.51 21.91 -77.69
C PRO A 89 26.36 22.32 -76.21
N SER A 90 25.87 21.44 -75.34
CA SER A 90 25.61 21.72 -73.92
C SER A 90 26.62 21.05 -72.98
N ALA A 91 27.90 21.04 -73.37
CA ALA A 91 28.93 20.33 -72.61
C ALA A 91 29.08 20.93 -71.20
N ARG A 92 28.78 20.12 -70.19
CA ARG A 92 28.96 20.47 -68.77
C ARG A 92 29.46 19.30 -67.95
N THR A 93 30.17 19.64 -66.88
CA THR A 93 30.72 18.69 -65.92
C THR A 93 29.67 18.36 -64.87
N TRP A 94 29.47 17.07 -64.68
CA TRP A 94 28.58 16.47 -63.72
C TRP A 94 29.39 15.96 -62.54
N TYR A 95 28.94 16.24 -61.33
CA TYR A 95 29.57 15.89 -60.06
C TYR A 95 28.66 14.94 -59.32
N ARG A 96 29.19 13.83 -58.83
CA ARG A 96 28.39 12.87 -58.05
C ARG A 96 27.82 13.58 -56.84
N ALA A 97 26.49 13.56 -56.69
CA ALA A 97 25.83 14.03 -55.49
C ALA A 97 26.21 13.06 -54.35
N GLU A 98 26.69 13.59 -53.22
CA GLU A 98 26.90 12.79 -52.03
C GLU A 98 25.56 12.21 -51.60
N ASP A 99 25.53 10.88 -51.38
CA ASP A 99 24.37 10.23 -50.78
C ASP A 99 24.17 10.83 -49.38
N VAL A 100 22.94 11.18 -49.03
CA VAL A 100 22.61 11.75 -47.71
C VAL A 100 22.57 10.65 -46.64
N GLY A 101 23.31 9.57 -46.84
CA GLY A 101 23.35 8.40 -45.99
C GLY A 101 24.15 8.67 -44.73
N VAL A 102 23.45 8.73 -43.59
CA VAL A 102 23.87 8.52 -42.19
C VAL A 102 25.06 9.34 -41.63
N ASP A 103 26.07 9.67 -42.42
CA ASP A 103 27.28 10.40 -42.00
C ASP A 103 27.03 11.87 -41.64
N ARG A 104 25.88 12.44 -42.06
CA ARG A 104 25.41 13.75 -41.55
C ARG A 104 24.78 13.67 -40.16
N LEU A 105 24.62 12.48 -39.58
CA LEU A 105 24.35 12.32 -38.16
C LEU A 105 25.69 12.32 -37.42
N SER A 106 26.34 13.47 -37.34
CA SER A 106 27.59 13.70 -36.59
C SER A 106 27.47 13.46 -35.07
N ASN A 107 26.40 12.81 -34.63
CA ASN A 107 25.98 12.56 -33.26
C ASN A 107 25.39 11.14 -33.10
N GLU A 108 25.90 10.15 -33.84
CA GLU A 108 25.48 8.74 -33.75
C GLU A 108 25.42 8.25 -32.28
N ALA A 109 26.38 8.64 -31.45
CA ALA A 109 26.38 8.32 -30.02
C ALA A 109 25.18 8.95 -29.28
N ALA A 110 24.84 10.21 -29.57
CA ALA A 110 23.70 10.89 -28.97
C ALA A 110 22.37 10.29 -29.43
N ILE A 111 22.26 9.87 -30.69
CA ILE A 111 21.07 9.20 -31.23
C ILE A 111 20.93 7.78 -30.65
N ARG A 112 22.02 7.02 -30.54
CA ARG A 112 22.00 5.71 -29.88
C ARG A 112 21.69 5.81 -28.39
N ASN A 113 22.16 6.83 -27.70
CA ASN A 113 21.80 7.10 -26.30
C ASN A 113 20.34 7.56 -26.17
N TRP A 114 19.81 8.24 -27.18
CA TRP A 114 18.39 8.61 -27.22
C TRP A 114 17.48 7.40 -27.46
N LEU A 115 17.91 6.43 -28.29
CA LEU A 115 17.15 5.22 -28.60
C LEU A 115 17.18 4.17 -27.48
N ASP A 116 18.29 4.06 -26.74
CA ASP A 116 18.37 3.22 -25.55
C ASP A 116 19.25 3.87 -24.46
N PRO A 117 18.65 4.74 -23.62
CA PRO A 117 19.36 5.48 -22.58
C PRO A 117 20.11 4.59 -21.57
N LEU A 118 19.73 3.33 -21.44
CA LEU A 118 20.23 2.42 -20.41
C LEU A 118 21.26 1.40 -20.91
N LYS A 119 21.60 1.39 -22.21
CA LYS A 119 22.44 0.34 -22.82
C LYS A 119 23.82 0.12 -22.17
N ASN A 120 24.38 1.15 -21.53
CA ASN A 120 25.73 1.14 -20.94
C ASN A 120 25.69 0.81 -19.43
N PHE A 121 24.51 0.66 -18.85
CA PHE A 121 24.35 0.37 -17.43
C PHE A 121 24.51 -1.11 -17.16
N ASN A 122 25.05 -1.45 -15.99
CA ASN A 122 25.12 -2.82 -15.53
C ASN A 122 23.77 -3.28 -14.99
N ALA A 123 23.07 -2.39 -14.27
CA ALA A 123 21.69 -2.56 -13.82
C ALA A 123 21.43 -3.88 -13.04
N ASN A 124 22.45 -4.35 -12.32
CA ASN A 124 22.45 -5.61 -11.56
C ASN A 124 22.38 -5.42 -10.04
N GLY A 125 22.20 -4.17 -9.59
CA GLY A 125 22.17 -3.79 -8.17
C GLY A 125 23.48 -3.97 -7.40
N THR A 126 24.58 -4.35 -8.05
CA THR A 126 25.88 -4.66 -7.41
C THR A 126 27.01 -3.79 -7.96
N THR A 127 27.10 -3.66 -9.29
CA THR A 127 28.12 -2.87 -9.97
C THR A 127 27.73 -1.40 -10.01
N ASP A 128 28.62 -0.52 -9.55
CA ASP A 128 28.36 0.92 -9.44
C ASP A 128 28.15 1.57 -10.83
N ASP A 129 26.94 2.08 -11.05
CA ASP A 129 26.48 2.77 -12.26
C ASP A 129 26.50 4.31 -12.10
N THR A 130 27.09 4.85 -11.04
CA THR A 130 27.16 6.32 -10.80
C THR A 130 27.73 7.07 -12.01
N ALA A 131 28.83 6.59 -12.59
CA ALA A 131 29.45 7.22 -13.75
C ALA A 131 28.56 7.16 -15.01
N ASN A 132 27.77 6.09 -15.15
CA ASN A 132 26.83 5.91 -16.25
C ASN A 132 25.68 6.94 -16.16
N PHE A 133 25.15 7.19 -14.95
CA PHE A 133 24.18 8.27 -14.74
C PHE A 133 24.75 9.65 -15.03
N ALA A 134 25.96 9.95 -14.56
CA ALA A 134 26.60 11.24 -14.85
C ALA A 134 26.79 11.47 -16.37
N ALA A 135 27.17 10.42 -17.10
CA ALA A 135 27.29 10.48 -18.55
C ALA A 135 25.94 10.65 -19.26
N LEU A 136 24.89 9.96 -18.78
CA LEU A 136 23.53 10.11 -19.28
C LEU A 136 23.01 11.54 -19.07
N GLU A 137 23.16 12.07 -17.85
CA GLU A 137 22.64 13.39 -17.47
C GLU A 137 23.35 14.55 -18.17
N ALA A 138 24.61 14.34 -18.58
CA ALA A 138 25.35 15.31 -19.38
C ALA A 138 24.81 15.46 -20.82
N VAL A 139 24.16 14.42 -21.36
CA VAL A 139 23.61 14.43 -22.73
C VAL A 139 22.08 14.55 -22.75
N MET A 140 21.41 14.15 -21.67
CA MET A 140 19.95 14.15 -21.53
C MET A 140 19.60 14.56 -20.09
N THR A 141 19.06 15.77 -19.93
CA THR A 141 18.61 16.32 -18.64
C THR A 141 17.13 16.68 -18.71
N GLY A 142 16.40 16.56 -17.60
CA GLY A 142 14.99 16.89 -17.46
C GLY A 142 14.06 15.96 -18.24
N ARG A 143 14.52 14.75 -18.59
CA ARG A 143 13.76 13.76 -19.36
C ARG A 143 13.13 12.71 -18.44
N GLU A 144 12.06 12.09 -18.90
CA GLU A 144 11.53 10.88 -18.30
C GLU A 144 12.31 9.67 -18.81
N ILE A 145 12.82 8.84 -17.90
CA ILE A 145 13.61 7.65 -18.20
C ILE A 145 12.95 6.45 -17.52
N ASP A 146 12.46 5.50 -18.33
CA ASP A 146 11.92 4.23 -17.86
C ASP A 146 13.06 3.23 -17.60
N CYS A 147 13.20 2.84 -16.34
CA CYS A 147 14.22 1.95 -15.81
C CYS A 147 13.84 0.46 -15.88
N LYS A 148 12.67 0.12 -16.44
CA LYS A 148 12.28 -1.26 -16.83
C LYS A 148 12.32 -2.30 -15.70
N GLY A 149 12.08 -1.88 -14.46
CA GLY A 149 12.12 -2.69 -13.25
C GLY A 149 13.54 -3.04 -12.77
N LEU A 150 14.58 -2.45 -13.34
CA LEU A 150 15.98 -2.76 -13.03
C LEU A 150 16.47 -2.07 -11.75
N VAL A 151 17.59 -2.56 -11.21
CA VAL A 151 18.22 -2.05 -9.99
C VAL A 151 19.61 -1.51 -10.30
N PHE A 152 19.87 -0.24 -10.00
CA PHE A 152 21.13 0.43 -10.30
C PHE A 152 21.87 0.78 -9.02
N LYS A 153 23.06 0.22 -8.83
CA LYS A 153 23.91 0.58 -7.69
C LYS A 153 24.50 1.97 -7.92
N VAL A 154 24.38 2.85 -6.94
CA VAL A 154 24.88 4.22 -7.01
C VAL A 154 25.48 4.67 -5.68
N THR A 155 26.42 5.62 -5.73
CA THR A 155 26.98 6.29 -4.55
C THR A 155 26.10 7.47 -4.11
N ALA A 156 25.43 8.12 -5.06
CA ALA A 156 24.45 9.18 -4.83
C ALA A 156 23.26 8.99 -5.78
N ILE A 157 22.05 9.33 -5.32
CA ILE A 157 20.85 9.25 -6.15
C ILE A 157 20.94 10.35 -7.23
N PRO A 158 20.90 10.00 -8.53
CA PRO A 158 20.95 10.96 -9.62
C PRO A 158 19.65 11.77 -9.69
N THR A 159 19.75 13.05 -10.07
CA THR A 159 18.62 14.01 -10.02
C THR A 159 18.43 14.79 -11.32
N GLY A 160 19.28 14.54 -12.33
CA GLY A 160 19.22 15.22 -13.61
C GLY A 160 18.06 14.80 -14.50
N ASN A 161 17.38 13.68 -14.21
CA ASN A 161 16.20 13.20 -14.95
C ASN A 161 15.08 12.71 -14.02
N ASN A 162 13.87 12.54 -14.56
CA ASN A 162 12.77 11.88 -13.89
C ASN A 162 12.81 10.36 -14.16
N TYR A 163 13.45 9.60 -13.28
CA TYR A 163 13.57 8.15 -13.40
C TYR A 163 12.32 7.43 -12.86
N ARG A 164 11.84 6.40 -13.57
CA ARG A 164 10.60 5.67 -13.26
C ARG A 164 10.77 4.15 -13.44
N HIS A 165 9.95 3.34 -12.78
CA HIS A 165 9.95 1.87 -12.84
C HIS A 165 11.34 1.24 -12.60
N GLY A 166 11.91 1.41 -11.42
CA GLY A 166 13.18 0.79 -11.06
C GLY A 166 13.61 1.14 -9.63
N PHE A 167 14.85 0.80 -9.28
CA PHE A 167 15.44 1.14 -7.99
C PHE A 167 16.83 1.74 -8.13
N PHE A 168 17.13 2.70 -7.27
CA PHE A 168 18.52 3.00 -6.91
C PHE A 168 18.90 2.17 -5.70
N ALA A 169 19.97 1.39 -5.81
CA ALA A 169 20.58 0.72 -4.67
C ALA A 169 21.71 1.60 -4.15
N LYS A 170 21.60 2.07 -2.90
CA LYS A 170 22.63 2.91 -2.27
C LYS A 170 22.92 2.38 -0.86
N SER A 171 24.20 2.33 -0.51
CA SER A 171 24.63 1.87 0.81
C SER A 171 23.98 2.69 1.91
N ASN A 172 23.50 2.03 2.96
CA ASN A 172 23.02 2.66 4.19
C ASN A 172 24.13 3.38 4.98
N GLY A 173 25.39 3.25 4.56
CA GLY A 173 26.53 3.95 5.17
C GLY A 173 27.01 3.34 6.49
N GLU A 174 26.47 2.19 6.91
CA GLU A 174 26.84 1.52 8.15
C GLU A 174 28.22 0.90 8.07
N ALA A 175 29.02 1.05 9.14
CA ALA A 175 30.35 0.44 9.21
C ALA A 175 30.29 -1.08 9.44
N THR A 176 29.28 -1.54 10.20
CA THR A 176 29.09 -2.94 10.58
C THR A 176 27.88 -3.50 9.85
N ASN A 177 28.10 -4.57 9.06
CA ASN A 177 27.08 -5.22 8.23
C ASN A 177 26.32 -4.22 7.31
N PRO A 178 27.04 -3.44 6.47
CA PRO A 178 26.39 -2.53 5.52
C PRO A 178 25.42 -3.25 4.62
N LYS A 179 24.41 -2.51 4.18
CA LYS A 179 23.42 -3.01 3.23
C LYS A 179 22.98 -1.92 2.30
N ASP A 180 22.67 -2.31 1.08
CA ASP A 180 22.05 -1.41 0.13
C ASP A 180 20.57 -1.26 0.43
N VAL A 181 20.16 0.00 0.60
CA VAL A 181 18.77 0.42 0.59
C VAL A 181 18.36 0.60 -0.86
N LEU A 182 17.23 0.01 -1.21
CA LEU A 182 16.57 0.18 -2.49
C LEU A 182 15.61 1.37 -2.39
N TYR A 183 15.90 2.43 -3.13
CA TYR A 183 15.06 3.61 -3.26
C TYR A 183 14.19 3.43 -4.50
N PRO A 184 12.87 3.22 -4.35
CA PRO A 184 11.98 3.02 -5.49
C PRO A 184 11.84 4.31 -6.29
N MET A 185 11.98 4.17 -7.60
CA MET A 185 11.62 5.21 -8.56
C MET A 185 10.10 5.33 -8.70
N GLU A 186 9.61 6.40 -9.31
CA GLU A 186 8.17 6.58 -9.53
C GLU A 186 7.59 5.40 -10.33
N GLY A 187 6.41 4.90 -9.94
CA GLY A 187 5.74 3.79 -10.62
C GLY A 187 6.33 2.39 -10.33
N THR A 188 7.43 2.27 -9.58
CA THR A 188 7.99 0.96 -9.19
C THR A 188 7.01 0.13 -8.36
N PHE A 189 6.21 0.80 -7.53
CA PHE A 189 5.09 0.20 -6.82
C PHE A 189 3.86 1.11 -6.92
N VAL A 190 2.68 0.51 -6.80
CA VAL A 190 1.45 1.25 -6.52
C VAL A 190 1.36 1.37 -5.00
N ALA A 191 1.71 2.56 -4.50
CA ALA A 191 1.65 2.89 -3.08
C ALA A 191 0.76 4.13 -2.84
N GLU A 192 -0.02 4.08 -1.76
CA GLU A 192 -0.90 5.18 -1.33
C GLU A 192 -0.66 5.44 0.16
N SER A 193 -0.60 6.71 0.56
CA SER A 193 -0.48 7.09 1.98
C SER A 193 -1.78 7.72 2.48
N TYR A 194 -2.21 7.32 3.68
CA TYR A 194 -3.42 7.81 4.33
C TYR A 194 -3.14 8.18 5.79
N LYS A 195 -3.86 9.18 6.29
CA LYS A 195 -3.83 9.57 7.70
C LYS A 195 -5.03 8.97 8.42
N LEU A 196 -4.80 8.23 9.52
CA LEU A 196 -5.86 7.65 10.35
C LEU A 196 -6.38 8.66 11.36
N THR A 197 -5.47 9.28 12.12
CA THR A 197 -5.81 10.21 13.20
C THR A 197 -5.42 11.63 12.83
N SER A 198 -6.17 12.60 13.32
CA SER A 198 -5.78 14.00 13.24
C SER A 198 -6.32 14.70 14.47
N SER A 199 -5.76 14.38 15.62
CA SER A 199 -6.27 14.83 16.91
C SER A 199 -5.24 15.71 17.65
N ARG A 200 -5.69 16.41 18.69
CA ARG A 200 -4.79 17.12 19.63
C ARG A 200 -4.25 16.19 20.72
N ARG A 201 -4.51 14.90 20.62
CA ARG A 201 -4.05 13.87 21.55
C ARG A 201 -2.84 13.18 20.95
N HIS A 202 -2.03 12.62 21.83
CA HIS A 202 -0.88 11.83 21.49
C HIS A 202 -1.37 10.44 21.01
N ASP A 203 -1.66 10.33 19.71
CA ASP A 203 -2.10 9.11 19.04
C ASP A 203 -0.89 8.34 18.54
N GLY A 204 -0.64 7.16 19.11
CA GLY A 204 0.55 6.40 18.74
C GLY A 204 0.48 4.92 19.08
N TRP A 205 1.61 4.27 18.87
CA TRP A 205 1.80 2.84 19.11
C TRP A 205 0.74 1.94 18.45
N PRO A 206 0.58 1.94 17.11
CA PRO A 206 -0.11 0.84 16.43
C PRO A 206 0.49 -0.54 16.76
N GLN A 207 1.78 -0.60 17.12
CA GLN A 207 2.54 -1.82 17.38
C GLN A 207 1.86 -2.78 18.38
N ASP A 208 1.89 -4.08 18.17
CA ASP A 208 1.64 -4.71 16.87
C ASP A 208 0.25 -5.35 16.97
N LYS A 209 -0.76 -4.58 16.55
CA LYS A 209 -2.15 -4.80 16.91
C LYS A 209 -3.13 -4.76 15.75
N TRP A 210 -2.71 -4.30 14.58
CA TRP A 210 -3.61 -4.25 13.42
C TRP A 210 -3.83 -5.66 12.90
N HIS A 211 -5.08 -5.96 12.57
CA HIS A 211 -5.46 -7.27 12.08
C HIS A 211 -6.65 -7.14 11.15
N GLU A 212 -6.78 -8.11 10.25
CA GLU A 212 -7.89 -8.23 9.32
C GLU A 212 -8.72 -9.45 9.70
N TYR A 213 -10.03 -9.34 9.53
CA TYR A 213 -10.91 -10.51 9.54
C TYR A 213 -12.16 -10.25 8.70
N ASP A 214 -12.40 -11.15 7.75
CA ASP A 214 -13.59 -11.19 6.90
C ASP A 214 -13.88 -9.88 6.15
N GLY A 215 -12.84 -9.28 5.56
CA GLY A 215 -12.93 -8.04 4.81
C GLY A 215 -12.98 -6.79 5.67
N VAL A 216 -12.60 -6.87 6.95
CA VAL A 216 -12.56 -5.73 7.87
C VAL A 216 -11.18 -5.61 8.50
N ILE A 217 -10.56 -4.44 8.37
CA ILE A 217 -9.34 -4.09 9.09
C ILE A 217 -9.74 -3.46 10.42
N PHE A 218 -9.16 -3.96 11.51
CA PHE A 218 -9.26 -3.38 12.84
C PHE A 218 -7.95 -2.65 13.16
N ALA A 219 -8.00 -1.32 13.11
CA ALA A 219 -6.88 -0.47 13.48
C ALA A 219 -6.95 -0.16 14.97
N VAL A 220 -5.98 -0.65 15.74
CA VAL A 220 -5.92 -0.48 17.21
C VAL A 220 -4.67 0.32 17.58
N TRP A 221 -4.78 1.26 18.51
CA TRP A 221 -3.68 2.11 18.97
C TRP A 221 -3.89 2.60 20.42
N ASN A 222 -2.92 3.35 20.96
CA ASN A 222 -3.09 4.04 22.24
C ASN A 222 -3.20 5.55 22.03
N GLN A 223 -4.15 6.19 22.69
CA GLN A 223 -4.41 7.64 22.62
C GLN A 223 -4.35 8.25 24.01
N GLY A 224 -3.63 9.36 24.20
CA GLY A 224 -3.59 10.07 25.48
C GLY A 224 -2.97 11.46 25.36
N SER A 225 -2.28 11.91 26.40
CA SER A 225 -1.56 13.19 26.39
C SER A 225 -0.08 13.03 26.13
N THR A 226 0.56 11.95 26.59
CA THR A 226 2.02 11.77 26.53
C THR A 226 2.38 10.28 26.42
N HIS A 227 3.69 9.98 26.47
CA HIS A 227 4.21 8.63 26.72
C HIS A 227 3.84 8.04 28.11
N SER A 228 3.27 8.83 29.04
CA SER A 228 2.74 8.31 30.31
C SER A 228 1.35 7.72 30.12
N SER A 229 1.10 6.57 30.75
CA SER A 229 -0.22 5.93 30.73
C SER A 229 -1.26 6.53 31.66
N ASP A 230 -1.02 7.64 32.35
CA ASP A 230 -2.00 8.23 33.30
C ASP A 230 -3.33 8.61 32.64
N ASP A 231 -3.35 8.98 31.36
CA ASP A 231 -4.55 9.27 30.58
C ASP A 231 -4.64 8.52 29.25
N LEU A 232 -3.81 7.48 29.05
CA LEU A 232 -3.87 6.66 27.84
C LEU A 232 -5.14 5.81 27.80
N HIS A 233 -5.69 5.66 26.59
CA HIS A 233 -6.79 4.79 26.26
C HIS A 233 -6.40 3.87 25.12
N VAL A 234 -6.81 2.60 25.19
CA VAL A 234 -6.80 1.73 24.02
C VAL A 234 -7.96 2.13 23.11
N CYS A 235 -7.61 2.52 21.89
CA CYS A 235 -8.54 2.97 20.86
C CYS A 235 -8.57 2.00 19.69
N MET A 236 -9.70 1.97 18.99
CA MET A 236 -9.83 1.20 17.77
C MET A 236 -10.78 1.90 16.78
N ALA A 237 -10.53 1.71 15.50
CA ALA A 237 -11.43 2.03 14.39
C ALA A 237 -11.41 0.90 13.35
N ARG A 238 -12.42 0.86 12.49
CA ARG A 238 -12.60 -0.20 11.49
C ARG A 238 -12.54 0.38 10.08
N SER A 239 -11.89 -0.33 9.17
CA SER A 239 -11.93 -0.03 7.74
C SER A 239 -12.49 -1.21 6.95
N TYR A 240 -13.39 -0.90 6.03
CA TYR A 240 -14.07 -1.86 5.14
C TYR A 240 -13.61 -1.71 3.68
N ASP A 241 -12.71 -0.77 3.40
CA ASP A 241 -12.30 -0.36 2.06
C ASP A 241 -10.77 -0.42 1.84
N GLY A 242 -10.10 -1.22 2.67
CA GLY A 242 -8.66 -1.44 2.59
C GLY A 242 -7.81 -0.30 3.16
N GLY A 243 -8.29 0.35 4.21
CA GLY A 243 -7.57 1.40 4.92
C GLY A 243 -7.72 2.80 4.32
N ARG A 244 -8.65 3.02 3.39
CA ARG A 244 -8.89 4.35 2.79
C ARG A 244 -9.75 5.22 3.69
N THR A 245 -10.73 4.62 4.35
CA THR A 245 -11.57 5.28 5.36
C THR A 245 -11.72 4.41 6.61
N PHE A 246 -11.88 5.07 7.76
CA PHE A 246 -12.06 4.43 9.05
C PHE A 246 -13.31 4.97 9.74
N ILE A 247 -14.10 4.06 10.31
CA ILE A 247 -15.34 4.34 11.04
C ILE A 247 -15.38 3.55 12.34
N ASP A 248 -16.49 3.65 13.09
CA ASP A 248 -16.74 2.88 14.31
C ASP A 248 -15.63 3.05 15.37
N PHE A 249 -15.28 4.30 15.65
CA PHE A 249 -14.32 4.63 16.69
C PHE A 249 -14.81 4.16 18.07
N GLU A 250 -13.95 3.40 18.76
CA GLU A 250 -14.20 2.88 20.10
C GLU A 250 -13.02 3.21 21.03
N ARG A 251 -13.32 3.71 22.24
CA ARG A 251 -12.39 3.64 23.38
C ARG A 251 -12.71 2.36 24.15
N LEU A 252 -11.88 1.33 23.98
CA LEU A 252 -12.23 -0.05 24.33
C LEU A 252 -12.39 -0.26 25.84
N PHE A 253 -11.54 0.38 26.64
CA PHE A 253 -11.49 0.15 28.08
C PHE A 253 -11.40 1.52 28.78
N GLN A 254 -12.46 1.87 29.50
CA GLN A 254 -12.50 3.03 30.38
C GLN A 254 -12.65 2.53 31.80
N LYS A 255 -11.69 2.85 32.67
CA LYS A 255 -11.78 2.44 34.07
C LYS A 255 -12.52 3.50 34.87
N THR A 256 -13.70 3.17 35.37
CA THR A 256 -14.43 4.05 36.30
C THR A 256 -13.72 4.03 37.65
N GLY A 257 -13.29 5.20 38.15
CA GLY A 257 -12.80 5.34 39.52
C GLY A 257 -11.34 4.97 39.80
N LEU A 258 -10.48 4.83 38.78
CA LEU A 258 -9.02 4.84 38.98
C LEU A 258 -8.39 6.16 38.53
N THR A 259 -7.38 6.59 39.28
CA THR A 259 -6.30 7.47 38.82
C THR A 259 -5.37 6.65 37.92
N GLY A 260 -5.50 6.79 36.59
CA GLY A 260 -4.59 6.18 35.61
C GLY A 260 -5.30 5.56 34.40
N GLY A 261 -4.66 5.64 33.23
CA GLY A 261 -5.13 5.09 31.96
C GLY A 261 -4.67 3.64 31.73
N VAL A 262 -5.00 3.14 30.55
CA VAL A 262 -4.77 1.75 30.12
C VAL A 262 -4.19 1.71 28.72
N THR A 263 -3.31 0.75 28.48
CA THR A 263 -2.58 0.62 27.20
C THR A 263 -2.61 -0.81 26.68
N SER A 264 -2.32 -0.97 25.39
CA SER A 264 -2.16 -2.29 24.76
C SER A 264 -1.12 -2.25 23.66
N TRP A 265 -0.41 -3.38 23.48
CA TRP A 265 0.49 -3.61 22.35
C TRP A 265 0.36 -5.02 21.74
N ALA A 266 -0.64 -5.77 22.17
CA ALA A 266 -0.99 -7.07 21.64
C ALA A 266 -2.51 -7.14 21.45
N ALA A 267 -2.92 -7.20 20.19
CA ALA A 267 -4.29 -7.44 19.79
C ALA A 267 -4.31 -8.18 18.46
N GLY A 268 -5.34 -8.98 18.25
CA GLY A 268 -5.49 -9.75 17.04
C GLY A 268 -6.79 -10.52 17.03
N ILE A 269 -6.85 -11.54 16.17
CA ILE A 269 -8.05 -12.33 15.95
C ILE A 269 -7.71 -13.78 15.70
N VAL A 270 -8.54 -14.68 16.23
CA VAL A 270 -8.49 -16.12 15.94
C VAL A 270 -9.90 -16.64 15.68
N ASP A 271 -10.13 -17.13 14.46
CA ASP A 271 -11.40 -17.70 14.01
C ASP A 271 -12.66 -16.82 14.24
N GLY A 272 -12.50 -15.51 14.42
CA GLY A 272 -13.59 -14.56 14.70
C GLY A 272 -13.72 -14.12 16.17
N GLN A 273 -12.89 -14.67 17.06
CA GLN A 273 -12.65 -14.07 18.38
C GLN A 273 -11.58 -12.99 18.26
N GLN A 274 -11.99 -11.73 18.42
CA GLN A 274 -11.05 -10.63 18.56
C GLN A 274 -10.52 -10.61 19.99
N VAL A 275 -9.22 -10.38 20.14
CA VAL A 275 -8.49 -10.45 21.40
C VAL A 275 -7.68 -9.18 21.60
N VAL A 276 -7.66 -8.65 22.82
CA VAL A 276 -6.81 -7.53 23.23
C VAL A 276 -6.23 -7.82 24.61
N ILE A 277 -4.93 -7.65 24.77
CA ILE A 277 -4.26 -7.70 26.08
C ILE A 277 -4.01 -6.26 26.55
N VAL A 278 -4.57 -5.93 27.71
CA VAL A 278 -4.57 -4.59 28.28
C VAL A 278 -3.65 -4.55 29.49
N ARG A 279 -2.72 -3.60 29.51
CA ARG A 279 -1.88 -3.25 30.65
C ARG A 279 -2.59 -2.20 31.51
N GLU A 280 -2.64 -2.44 32.81
CA GLU A 280 -3.08 -1.44 33.80
C GLU A 280 -1.88 -0.60 34.27
N SER A 281 -1.93 0.73 34.06
CA SER A 281 -0.93 1.72 34.50
C SER A 281 0.49 1.59 33.91
N GLU A 282 1.37 2.56 34.22
CA GLU A 282 2.70 2.67 33.60
C GLU A 282 3.66 1.63 34.14
N THR A 283 3.76 1.60 35.47
CA THR A 283 4.28 0.45 36.18
C THR A 283 3.17 -0.58 36.19
N ALA A 284 3.25 -1.56 35.31
CA ALA A 284 2.23 -2.59 35.16
C ALA A 284 1.82 -3.16 36.52
N THR A 285 0.58 -2.91 36.92
CA THR A 285 -0.02 -3.54 38.10
C THR A 285 -0.68 -4.86 37.73
N GLU A 286 -1.21 -4.96 36.50
CA GLU A 286 -1.80 -6.17 35.96
C GLU A 286 -1.84 -6.13 34.42
N HIS A 287 -1.91 -7.32 33.81
CA HIS A 287 -2.32 -7.51 32.43
C HIS A 287 -3.60 -8.34 32.35
N ARG A 288 -4.58 -7.85 31.59
CA ARG A 288 -5.88 -8.51 31.40
C ARG A 288 -6.08 -8.89 29.95
N LEU A 289 -6.59 -10.11 29.74
CA LEU A 289 -6.95 -10.62 28.42
C LEU A 289 -8.44 -10.41 28.20
N TYR A 290 -8.81 -9.66 27.17
CA TYR A 290 -10.21 -9.48 26.79
C TYR A 290 -10.45 -10.10 25.42
N CYS A 291 -11.62 -10.69 25.24
CA CYS A 291 -12.06 -11.13 23.92
C CYS A 291 -13.52 -10.74 23.63
N ARG A 292 -13.85 -10.67 22.34
CA ARG A 292 -15.23 -10.58 21.86
C ARG A 292 -15.40 -11.39 20.59
N ARG A 293 -16.63 -11.87 20.34
CA ARG A 293 -17.01 -12.36 19.01
C ARG A 293 -17.25 -11.16 18.12
N VAL A 294 -16.59 -11.08 16.96
CA VAL A 294 -16.90 -10.04 15.97
C VAL A 294 -18.23 -10.33 15.28
N GLY A 295 -18.96 -9.30 14.84
CA GLY A 295 -20.15 -9.51 14.03
C GLY A 295 -19.80 -10.08 12.66
N GLN A 296 -20.49 -11.13 12.22
CA GLN A 296 -20.22 -11.76 10.92
C GLN A 296 -21.46 -12.48 10.38
N LYS A 297 -21.63 -12.52 9.06
CA LYS A 297 -22.67 -13.32 8.40
C LYS A 297 -22.01 -14.22 7.37
N LYS A 298 -22.11 -15.53 7.55
CA LYS A 298 -21.35 -16.51 6.78
C LYS A 298 -22.25 -17.61 6.24
N LYS A 299 -22.08 -17.95 4.96
CA LYS A 299 -22.56 -19.23 4.42
C LYS A 299 -21.57 -20.31 4.83
N ILE A 300 -22.05 -21.33 5.52
CA ILE A 300 -21.25 -22.45 6.00
C ILE A 300 -21.84 -23.77 5.49
N THR A 301 -20.98 -24.74 5.24
CA THR A 301 -21.39 -26.15 5.13
C THR A 301 -21.12 -26.78 6.49
N ALA A 302 -22.17 -27.30 7.13
CA ALA A 302 -22.08 -27.79 8.50
C ALA A 302 -23.00 -29.00 8.73
N THR A 303 -22.79 -29.67 9.85
CA THR A 303 -23.71 -30.68 10.38
C THR A 303 -24.44 -30.09 11.58
N LEU A 304 -25.77 -30.10 11.54
CA LEU A 304 -26.64 -29.71 12.65
C LEU A 304 -27.22 -30.97 13.31
N SER A 305 -27.17 -31.04 14.64
CA SER A 305 -27.60 -32.21 15.41
C SER A 305 -28.51 -31.81 16.57
N SER A 306 -29.67 -32.48 16.67
CA SER A 306 -30.45 -32.61 17.91
C SER A 306 -30.10 -33.96 18.55
N PRO A 307 -29.44 -33.99 19.73
CA PRO A 307 -28.87 -35.22 20.26
C PRO A 307 -29.90 -36.19 20.86
N ALA A 308 -31.03 -35.72 21.41
CA ALA A 308 -32.05 -36.58 22.02
C ALA A 308 -33.41 -35.88 22.18
N SER A 309 -34.49 -36.68 22.24
CA SER A 309 -35.82 -36.16 22.59
C SER A 309 -35.82 -35.49 23.97
N GLY A 310 -36.46 -34.32 24.06
CA GLY A 310 -36.62 -33.54 25.28
C GLY A 310 -35.45 -32.62 25.62
N THR A 311 -34.36 -32.61 24.83
CA THR A 311 -33.22 -31.74 25.10
C THR A 311 -33.28 -30.43 24.31
N ALA A 312 -32.77 -29.36 24.93
CA ALA A 312 -32.61 -28.04 24.34
C ALA A 312 -31.17 -27.75 23.90
N GLY A 313 -30.23 -28.69 24.10
CA GLY A 313 -28.83 -28.56 23.68
C GLY A 313 -28.66 -29.07 22.25
N TRP A 314 -28.25 -28.20 21.34
CA TRP A 314 -28.03 -28.48 19.92
C TRP A 314 -26.55 -28.37 19.60
N GLU A 315 -26.09 -29.10 18.57
CA GLU A 315 -24.72 -29.00 18.09
C GLU A 315 -24.70 -28.54 16.63
N LEU A 316 -23.86 -27.54 16.33
CA LEU A 316 -23.52 -27.12 14.97
C LEU A 316 -22.02 -27.39 14.74
N ILE A 317 -21.70 -28.25 13.78
CA ILE A 317 -20.36 -28.83 13.59
C ILE A 317 -19.78 -28.33 12.27
N PHE A 318 -18.73 -27.50 12.38
CA PHE A 318 -17.89 -26.96 11.31
C PHE A 318 -16.68 -26.26 11.96
N SER A 319 -15.59 -26.04 11.23
CA SER A 319 -14.40 -25.35 11.76
C SER A 319 -14.47 -23.83 11.61
N ARG A 320 -13.57 -23.11 12.30
CA ARG A 320 -13.38 -21.66 12.19
C ARG A 320 -14.64 -20.84 12.48
N HIS A 321 -15.36 -21.22 13.53
CA HIS A 321 -16.56 -20.50 13.99
C HIS A 321 -16.26 -19.42 15.02
N GLY A 322 -15.19 -19.62 15.80
CA GLY A 322 -14.72 -18.71 16.84
C GLY A 322 -15.81 -18.36 17.84
N CYS A 323 -16.57 -19.33 18.34
CA CYS A 323 -17.63 -19.09 19.31
C CYS A 323 -17.24 -19.70 20.64
N ARG A 324 -17.40 -18.95 21.71
CA ARG A 324 -17.28 -19.40 23.11
C ARG A 324 -18.62 -19.27 23.83
N SER A 325 -18.68 -19.75 25.07
CA SER A 325 -19.90 -19.60 25.88
C SER A 325 -20.32 -18.13 26.01
N GLY A 326 -21.62 -17.89 25.97
CA GLY A 326 -22.23 -16.56 26.03
C GLY A 326 -22.27 -15.81 24.69
N ASN A 327 -21.54 -16.26 23.66
CA ASN A 327 -21.73 -15.74 22.30
C ASN A 327 -23.09 -16.16 21.75
N LYS A 328 -23.53 -15.49 20.68
CA LYS A 328 -24.83 -15.74 20.08
C LYS A 328 -24.72 -15.96 18.57
N ILE A 329 -25.58 -16.83 18.06
CA ILE A 329 -25.73 -17.11 16.64
C ILE A 329 -27.19 -16.95 16.22
N LYS A 330 -27.44 -16.64 14.95
CA LYS A 330 -28.77 -16.66 14.33
C LYS A 330 -28.72 -17.46 13.04
N PHE A 331 -29.79 -18.20 12.77
CA PHE A 331 -30.00 -18.81 11.47
C PHE A 331 -30.78 -17.82 10.59
N ASN A 332 -30.42 -17.71 9.31
CA ASN A 332 -31.14 -16.82 8.38
C ASN A 332 -32.38 -17.48 7.75
N ALA A 333 -32.55 -18.79 7.92
CA ALA A 333 -33.70 -19.53 7.43
C ALA A 333 -34.18 -20.49 8.52
N ASN A 334 -35.48 -20.81 8.49
CA ASN A 334 -36.05 -21.82 9.37
C ASN A 334 -35.41 -23.18 9.04
N VAL A 335 -35.03 -23.93 10.07
CA VAL A 335 -34.48 -25.29 9.91
C VAL A 335 -35.37 -26.27 10.66
N SER A 336 -36.06 -27.13 9.94
CA SER A 336 -36.88 -28.21 10.53
C SER A 336 -36.01 -29.43 10.82
N ILE A 337 -35.91 -29.80 12.09
CA ILE A 337 -35.04 -30.87 12.59
C ILE A 337 -35.54 -31.35 13.96
N GLY A 338 -35.41 -32.66 14.24
CA GLY A 338 -35.76 -33.25 15.53
C GLY A 338 -37.23 -33.09 15.90
N GLY A 339 -38.12 -33.01 14.91
CA GLY A 339 -39.55 -32.74 15.08
C GLY A 339 -39.89 -31.33 15.60
N THR A 340 -38.95 -30.40 15.53
CA THR A 340 -39.13 -28.98 15.87
C THR A 340 -38.53 -28.07 14.79
N THR A 341 -38.55 -26.77 14.99
CA THR A 341 -38.01 -25.77 14.05
C THR A 341 -37.10 -24.79 14.77
N ILE A 342 -35.85 -24.69 14.31
CA ILE A 342 -34.99 -23.54 14.59
C ILE A 342 -35.53 -22.37 13.77
N VAL A 343 -35.94 -21.30 14.45
CA VAL A 343 -36.62 -20.15 13.85
C VAL A 343 -35.59 -19.12 13.39
N ALA A 344 -35.72 -18.69 12.14
CA ALA A 344 -34.85 -17.67 11.56
C ALA A 344 -34.85 -16.37 12.38
N GLY A 345 -33.70 -15.71 12.46
CA GLY A 345 -33.52 -14.44 13.16
C GLY A 345 -33.50 -14.54 14.69
N THR A 346 -33.79 -15.72 15.27
CA THR A 346 -33.71 -15.93 16.73
C THR A 346 -32.24 -15.98 17.16
N GLU A 347 -31.91 -15.25 18.23
CA GLU A 347 -30.60 -15.33 18.88
C GLU A 347 -30.53 -16.58 19.76
N TYR A 348 -29.65 -17.51 19.38
CA TYR A 348 -29.35 -18.70 20.14
C TYR A 348 -28.04 -18.53 20.89
N THR A 349 -28.07 -18.68 22.21
CA THR A 349 -26.89 -18.56 23.06
C THR A 349 -26.04 -19.83 22.97
N VAL A 350 -24.76 -19.63 22.68
CA VAL A 350 -23.72 -20.66 22.71
C VAL A 350 -23.41 -21.02 24.16
N SER A 351 -23.50 -22.29 24.50
CA SER A 351 -23.12 -22.82 25.81
C SER A 351 -21.64 -23.19 25.87
N SER A 352 -21.07 -23.67 24.77
CA SER A 352 -19.64 -23.99 24.64
C SER A 352 -19.22 -24.05 23.17
N GLY A 353 -17.92 -23.89 22.92
CA GLY A 353 -17.31 -24.09 21.61
C GLY A 353 -16.02 -24.89 21.69
N SER A 354 -15.59 -25.43 20.55
CA SER A 354 -14.28 -26.06 20.35
C SER A 354 -13.71 -25.64 18.98
N ALA A 355 -12.70 -26.33 18.47
CA ALA A 355 -12.18 -26.08 17.12
C ALA A 355 -13.23 -26.33 16.01
N THR A 356 -14.16 -27.26 16.23
CA THR A 356 -15.04 -27.80 15.18
C THR A 356 -16.51 -27.90 15.57
N ARG A 357 -16.88 -27.44 16.77
CA ARG A 357 -18.23 -27.63 17.31
C ARG A 357 -18.67 -26.44 18.14
N ILE A 358 -19.88 -25.99 17.86
CA ILE A 358 -20.66 -25.08 18.69
C ILE A 358 -21.75 -25.88 19.37
N VAL A 359 -21.89 -25.75 20.69
CA VAL A 359 -23.07 -26.21 21.42
C VAL A 359 -23.90 -24.99 21.78
N PHE A 360 -25.20 -25.00 21.48
CA PHE A 360 -26.10 -23.88 21.75
C PHE A 360 -27.45 -24.32 22.29
N THR A 361 -28.13 -23.42 22.98
CA THR A 361 -29.48 -23.67 23.50
C THR A 361 -30.53 -23.28 22.46
N GLY A 362 -31.31 -24.25 22.00
CA GLY A 362 -32.40 -24.09 21.04
C GLY A 362 -33.74 -24.59 21.58
N PRO A 363 -34.78 -24.74 20.74
CA PRO A 363 -36.06 -25.31 21.16
C PRO A 363 -35.91 -26.77 21.58
N SER A 364 -36.79 -27.27 22.45
CA SER A 364 -36.82 -28.69 22.79
C SER A 364 -37.15 -29.54 21.55
N SER A 365 -36.27 -30.49 21.23
CA SER A 365 -36.52 -31.45 20.14
C SER A 365 -37.38 -32.62 20.63
N SER A 366 -38.19 -33.21 19.75
CA SER A 366 -38.99 -34.42 20.04
C SER A 366 -38.32 -35.72 19.56
N SER A 367 -37.20 -35.62 18.83
CA SER A 367 -36.43 -36.77 18.38
C SER A 367 -34.96 -36.40 18.14
N ALA A 368 -34.07 -37.39 18.26
CA ALA A 368 -32.69 -37.26 17.81
C ALA A 368 -32.65 -37.20 16.28
N GLN A 369 -31.93 -36.24 15.71
CA GLN A 369 -31.74 -36.12 14.27
C GLN A 369 -30.45 -35.36 13.96
N THR A 370 -29.77 -35.78 12.89
CA THR A 370 -28.59 -35.10 12.36
C THR A 370 -28.80 -34.82 10.88
N ILE A 371 -28.53 -33.58 10.44
CA ILE A 371 -28.61 -33.19 9.02
C ILE A 371 -27.36 -32.41 8.62
N ALA A 372 -26.79 -32.77 7.47
CA ALA A 372 -25.75 -31.99 6.81
C ALA A 372 -26.39 -31.03 5.81
N GLY A 373 -25.87 -29.82 5.71
CA GLY A 373 -26.39 -28.85 4.76
C GLY A 373 -25.60 -27.55 4.74
N ASP A 374 -26.03 -26.68 3.83
CA ASP A 374 -25.57 -25.31 3.77
C ASP A 374 -26.48 -24.42 4.61
N TYR A 375 -25.88 -23.66 5.53
CA TYR A 375 -26.59 -22.72 6.39
C TYR A 375 -26.00 -21.33 6.19
N VAL A 376 -26.85 -20.31 6.29
CA VAL A 376 -26.39 -18.93 6.47
C VAL A 376 -26.57 -18.59 7.94
N ILE A 377 -25.44 -18.38 8.61
CA ILE A 377 -25.36 -18.09 10.04
C ILE A 377 -24.87 -16.67 10.24
N GLU A 378 -25.58 -15.91 11.06
CA GLU A 378 -25.12 -14.63 11.60
C GLU A 378 -24.54 -14.87 13.00
N PHE A 379 -23.28 -14.53 13.18
CA PHE A 379 -22.61 -14.43 14.46
C PHE A 379 -22.83 -13.01 14.99
N VAL A 380 -23.44 -12.91 16.17
CA VAL A 380 -23.75 -11.62 16.78
C VAL A 380 -22.51 -11.08 17.47
N GLU A 381 -22.19 -9.81 17.21
CA GLU A 381 -21.07 -9.16 17.90
C GLU A 381 -21.31 -9.11 19.40
N SER A 382 -20.35 -9.55 20.20
CA SER A 382 -20.45 -9.53 21.66
C SER A 382 -19.76 -8.32 22.25
N GLY A 383 -20.10 -7.98 23.50
CA GLY A 383 -19.24 -7.12 24.32
C GLY A 383 -17.90 -7.78 24.63
N TRP A 384 -16.94 -6.97 25.08
CA TRP A 384 -15.66 -7.45 25.58
C TRP A 384 -15.84 -8.19 26.91
N THR A 385 -15.31 -9.41 26.97
CA THR A 385 -15.35 -10.26 28.16
C THR A 385 -13.93 -10.58 28.60
N GLU A 386 -13.63 -10.40 29.88
CA GLU A 386 -12.33 -10.81 30.44
C GLU A 386 -12.19 -12.34 30.43
N ILE A 387 -11.02 -12.81 30.03
CA ILE A 387 -10.55 -14.16 30.20
C ILE A 387 -9.66 -14.18 31.44
N ASN A 388 -9.98 -15.07 32.39
CA ASN A 388 -9.23 -15.25 33.61
C ASN A 388 -9.15 -16.74 33.99
N TRP A 389 -8.17 -17.07 34.83
CA TRP A 389 -7.91 -18.42 35.31
C TRP A 389 -8.43 -18.58 36.73
N THR A 390 -9.72 -18.83 36.86
CA THR A 390 -10.41 -18.91 38.17
C THR A 390 -10.32 -17.60 38.95
N GLY A 391 -10.66 -16.49 38.29
CA GLY A 391 -10.59 -15.13 38.87
C GLY A 391 -9.20 -14.50 38.85
N VAL A 392 -8.17 -15.21 38.39
CA VAL A 392 -6.80 -14.69 38.26
C VAL A 392 -6.58 -14.13 36.84
N ALA A 393 -6.21 -12.86 36.74
CA ALA A 393 -5.92 -12.20 35.46
C ALA A 393 -4.62 -12.71 34.81
N LEU A 394 -4.44 -12.43 33.52
CA LEU A 394 -3.35 -12.98 32.69
C LEU A 394 -1.95 -12.71 33.25
N GLY A 395 -1.64 -11.47 33.62
CA GLY A 395 -0.30 -11.09 34.10
C GLY A 395 0.08 -11.86 35.36
N THR A 396 -0.80 -11.85 36.37
CA THR A 396 -0.61 -12.61 37.60
C THR A 396 -0.57 -14.12 37.34
N HIS A 397 -1.41 -14.64 36.45
CA HIS A 397 -1.39 -16.06 36.09
C HIS A 397 -0.06 -16.49 35.45
N LEU A 398 0.51 -15.65 34.57
CA LEU A 398 1.83 -15.88 33.99
C LEU A 398 2.94 -15.89 35.05
N VAL A 399 2.93 -14.92 35.98
CA VAL A 399 3.89 -14.86 37.11
C VAL A 399 3.81 -16.11 37.98
N ASN A 400 2.61 -16.62 38.24
CA ASN A 400 2.42 -17.82 39.05
C ASN A 400 2.85 -19.10 38.34
N THR A 401 2.92 -19.09 37.00
CA THR A 401 3.13 -20.29 36.17
C THR A 401 4.57 -20.37 35.63
N SER A 402 5.15 -19.24 35.26
CA SER A 402 6.49 -19.16 34.68
C SER A 402 7.52 -18.80 35.75
N ALA A 403 8.42 -19.73 36.07
CA ALA A 403 9.52 -19.48 37.00
C ALA A 403 10.48 -18.36 36.52
N ASP A 404 10.51 -18.11 35.22
CA ASP A 404 11.31 -17.04 34.61
C ASP A 404 10.64 -15.67 34.71
N GLN A 405 9.35 -15.58 35.07
CA GLN A 405 8.61 -14.33 35.19
C GLN A 405 8.38 -14.00 36.67
N THR A 406 9.26 -13.22 37.28
CA THR A 406 9.21 -12.95 38.74
C THR A 406 8.38 -11.72 39.14
N GLY A 407 7.86 -10.98 38.17
CA GLY A 407 7.00 -9.81 38.36
C GLY A 407 6.16 -9.51 37.12
N GLN A 408 5.29 -8.51 37.20
CA GLN A 408 4.42 -8.13 36.07
C GLN A 408 5.24 -7.76 34.83
N PRO A 409 4.95 -8.33 33.64
CA PRO A 409 5.64 -7.98 32.41
C PRO A 409 5.62 -6.47 32.17
N THR A 410 6.61 -5.93 31.45
CA THR A 410 6.53 -4.52 31.02
C THR A 410 5.46 -4.37 29.95
N MET A 411 5.34 -5.37 29.07
CA MET A 411 4.44 -5.35 27.93
C MET A 411 4.23 -6.75 27.34
N PHE A 412 2.98 -7.08 27.01
CA PHE A 412 2.62 -8.05 25.97
C PHE A 412 2.63 -7.36 24.61
N HIS A 413 3.24 -7.99 23.60
CA HIS A 413 3.47 -7.42 22.29
C HIS A 413 3.22 -8.45 21.18
N SER A 414 2.59 -7.99 20.09
CA SER A 414 2.26 -8.81 18.91
C SER A 414 1.23 -9.90 19.17
N PHE A 415 0.62 -10.41 18.10
CA PHE A 415 -0.36 -11.48 18.16
C PHE A 415 -0.32 -12.31 16.86
N ALA A 416 -0.43 -13.63 16.98
CA ALA A 416 -0.77 -14.49 15.84
C ALA A 416 -1.77 -15.57 16.25
N GLY A 417 -2.94 -15.58 15.62
CA GLY A 417 -3.93 -16.63 15.82
C GLY A 417 -3.58 -17.87 15.00
N VAL A 418 -3.83 -19.05 15.56
CA VAL A 418 -3.70 -20.33 14.86
C VAL A 418 -5.07 -20.69 14.28
N PRO A 419 -5.26 -20.69 12.96
CA PRO A 419 -6.58 -20.96 12.37
C PRO A 419 -7.10 -22.36 12.71
N ALA A 420 -8.41 -22.50 12.87
CA ALA A 420 -9.10 -23.79 13.10
C ALA A 420 -8.61 -24.61 14.31
N SER A 421 -8.01 -23.96 15.31
CA SER A 421 -7.34 -24.62 16.45
C SER A 421 -8.20 -24.78 17.70
N GLY A 422 -9.34 -24.08 17.79
CA GLY A 422 -10.05 -23.93 19.06
C GLY A 422 -9.73 -22.61 19.77
N GLY A 423 -9.18 -21.65 19.03
CA GLY A 423 -8.85 -20.32 19.54
C GLY A 423 -7.43 -20.24 20.10
N ASP A 424 -6.52 -21.10 19.65
CA ASP A 424 -5.12 -21.03 20.03
C ASP A 424 -4.47 -19.80 19.39
N PHE A 425 -3.62 -19.12 20.15
CA PHE A 425 -2.85 -18.00 19.65
C PHE A 425 -1.52 -17.84 20.39
N TYR A 426 -0.63 -17.11 19.72
CA TYR A 426 0.67 -16.73 20.23
C TYR A 426 0.75 -15.22 20.48
N THR A 427 1.53 -14.83 21.48
CA THR A 427 1.92 -13.44 21.77
C THR A 427 3.32 -13.43 22.37
N CYS A 428 3.96 -12.28 22.52
CA CYS A 428 5.27 -12.17 23.16
C CYS A 428 5.22 -11.29 24.40
N VAL A 429 6.08 -11.54 25.37
CA VAL A 429 6.28 -10.68 26.55
C VAL A 429 7.74 -10.29 26.73
N HIS A 430 7.98 -9.17 27.40
CA HIS A 430 9.30 -8.81 27.93
C HIS A 430 9.16 -8.00 29.22
N GLY A 431 10.25 -7.90 29.99
CA GLY A 431 10.30 -7.16 31.25
C GLY A 431 9.69 -7.91 32.44
N GLY A 432 9.52 -7.22 33.58
CA GLY A 432 8.97 -7.84 34.80
C GLY A 432 9.90 -8.82 35.52
N ALA A 433 11.22 -8.67 35.32
CA ALA A 433 12.30 -9.50 35.87
C ALA A 433 12.29 -10.99 35.43
N ALA A 434 12.41 -11.17 34.11
CA ALA A 434 13.09 -12.31 33.49
C ALA A 434 14.53 -11.92 33.17
N THR A 435 15.51 -12.81 33.39
CA THR A 435 16.85 -12.66 32.81
C THR A 435 16.74 -12.37 31.31
N ALA A 436 17.17 -11.19 30.87
CA ALA A 436 17.33 -10.67 29.50
C ALA A 436 16.58 -11.38 28.35
N GLY A 437 15.75 -10.65 27.61
CA GLY A 437 15.18 -11.09 26.32
C GLY A 437 13.66 -11.33 26.31
N PRO A 438 13.05 -11.50 25.12
CA PRO A 438 11.61 -11.72 24.97
C PRO A 438 11.22 -13.20 25.08
N THR A 439 10.02 -13.44 25.59
CA THR A 439 9.42 -14.77 25.78
C THR A 439 8.21 -14.94 24.89
N LEU A 440 8.10 -16.07 24.19
CA LEU A 440 6.90 -16.46 23.46
C LEU A 440 5.89 -17.06 24.43
N ILE A 441 4.66 -16.60 24.36
CA ILE A 441 3.52 -17.12 25.11
C ILE A 441 2.56 -17.79 24.12
N MET A 442 2.08 -18.99 24.45
CA MET A 442 0.98 -19.65 23.74
C MET A 442 -0.20 -19.81 24.68
N ILE A 443 -1.38 -19.37 24.25
CA ILE A 443 -2.64 -19.64 24.92
C ILE A 443 -3.45 -20.57 24.02
N THR A 444 -3.92 -21.68 24.57
CA THR A 444 -4.70 -22.68 23.85
C THR A 444 -6.13 -22.77 24.35
N ASP A 445 -7.01 -23.28 23.50
CA ASP A 445 -8.38 -23.67 23.83
C ASP A 445 -9.23 -22.51 24.37
N LEU A 446 -9.06 -21.31 23.79
CA LEU A 446 -9.80 -20.10 24.14
C LEU A 446 -11.33 -20.30 24.03
N LEU A 447 -11.79 -21.16 23.13
CA LEU A 447 -13.22 -21.38 22.88
C LEU A 447 -13.91 -22.27 23.95
N SER A 448 -13.16 -23.07 24.72
CA SER A 448 -13.73 -24.05 25.66
C SER A 448 -14.15 -23.49 27.02
N ASN A 449 -13.94 -22.19 27.26
CA ASN A 449 -14.05 -21.51 28.56
C ASN A 449 -13.00 -21.91 29.61
N SER A 450 -12.08 -22.80 29.26
CA SER A 450 -10.94 -23.19 30.11
C SER A 450 -9.62 -22.99 29.36
N PRO A 451 -9.31 -21.76 28.91
CA PRO A 451 -8.07 -21.49 28.19
C PRO A 451 -6.87 -21.87 29.04
N THR A 452 -5.81 -22.34 28.39
CA THR A 452 -4.58 -22.76 29.07
C THR A 452 -3.39 -21.93 28.59
N LEU A 453 -2.55 -21.49 29.53
CA LEU A 453 -1.24 -20.95 29.21
C LEU A 453 -0.30 -22.13 28.89
N ALA A 454 -0.26 -22.53 27.63
CA ALA A 454 0.37 -23.78 27.19
C ALA A 454 1.89 -23.69 27.06
N LYS A 455 2.41 -22.51 26.67
CA LYS A 455 3.86 -22.28 26.48
C LYS A 455 4.27 -20.90 26.98
N TYR A 456 5.50 -20.82 27.49
CA TYR A 456 6.13 -19.58 28.00
C TYR A 456 7.65 -19.65 27.83
N ASN A 457 8.10 -19.93 26.60
CA ASN A 457 9.50 -20.23 26.30
C ASN A 457 10.26 -18.98 25.83
N LYS A 458 11.50 -18.81 26.29
CA LYS A 458 12.35 -17.69 25.86
C LYS A 458 12.78 -17.86 24.41
N ILE A 459 12.57 -16.81 23.62
CA ILE A 459 13.05 -16.74 22.23
C ILE A 459 14.57 -16.62 22.21
N THR A 460 15.11 -15.78 23.11
CA THR A 460 16.55 -15.58 23.29
C THR A 460 16.84 -15.07 24.68
N THR A 461 18.09 -15.24 25.13
CA THR A 461 18.63 -14.56 26.32
C THR A 461 19.29 -13.22 25.98
N ALA A 462 19.40 -12.86 24.70
CA ALA A 462 19.91 -11.56 24.28
C ALA A 462 18.92 -10.46 24.67
N ASN A 463 19.44 -9.28 25.03
CA ASN A 463 18.65 -8.10 25.38
C ASN A 463 17.86 -7.57 24.16
N ARG A 464 16.71 -8.19 23.88
CA ARG A 464 15.73 -7.76 22.89
C ARG A 464 14.39 -7.60 23.57
N VAL A 465 13.58 -6.73 23.01
CA VAL A 465 12.26 -6.37 23.52
C VAL A 465 11.25 -6.35 22.39
N GLU A 466 9.96 -6.25 22.71
CA GLU A 466 8.89 -6.02 21.74
C GLU A 466 8.95 -6.98 20.55
N ALA A 467 9.12 -8.27 20.83
CA ALA A 467 9.17 -9.26 19.79
C ALA A 467 7.86 -9.28 19.00
N THR A 468 7.99 -9.33 17.68
CA THR A 468 6.89 -9.45 16.73
C THR A 468 6.82 -10.88 16.25
N LEU A 469 5.64 -11.31 15.84
CA LEU A 469 5.44 -12.64 15.31
C LEU A 469 4.31 -12.71 14.29
N ASP A 470 4.43 -13.67 13.39
CA ASP A 470 3.38 -14.13 12.50
C ASP A 470 3.42 -15.67 12.45
N TYR A 471 2.24 -16.27 12.26
CA TYR A 471 2.09 -17.72 12.10
C TYR A 471 1.76 -18.02 10.64
N ASP A 472 2.55 -18.86 9.99
CA ASP A 472 2.26 -19.32 8.64
C ASP A 472 1.51 -20.66 8.68
N GLU A 473 0.24 -20.65 8.27
CA GLU A 473 -0.58 -21.87 8.20
C GLU A 473 -0.03 -22.88 7.18
N ALA A 474 0.69 -22.43 6.14
CA ALA A 474 1.13 -23.32 5.06
C ALA A 474 2.25 -24.26 5.48
N ASP A 475 3.20 -23.80 6.29
CA ASP A 475 4.31 -24.62 6.80
C ASP A 475 4.23 -24.89 8.31
N GLY A 476 3.35 -24.18 9.04
CA GLY A 476 3.17 -24.30 10.49
C GLY A 476 4.24 -23.59 11.33
N TYR A 477 5.09 -22.76 10.71
CA TYR A 477 6.19 -22.08 11.40
C TYR A 477 5.73 -20.76 12.01
N LEU A 478 6.45 -20.37 13.06
CA LEU A 478 6.44 -19.02 13.59
C LEU A 478 7.64 -18.26 13.04
N TYR A 479 7.40 -17.03 12.59
CA TYR A 479 8.43 -16.09 12.13
C TYR A 479 8.31 -14.80 12.91
N GLY A 480 9.43 -14.14 13.20
CA GLY A 480 9.38 -12.91 13.94
C GLY A 480 10.69 -12.15 14.04
N PHE A 481 10.61 -10.99 14.68
CA PHE A 481 11.76 -10.15 14.98
C PHE A 481 11.78 -9.73 16.46
N GLY A 482 12.91 -9.25 16.94
CA GLY A 482 13.08 -8.65 18.26
C GLY A 482 13.73 -7.28 18.14
N ARG A 483 13.11 -6.26 18.73
CA ARG A 483 13.62 -4.88 18.75
C ARG A 483 14.84 -4.78 19.66
N THR A 484 15.80 -3.96 19.26
CA THR A 484 16.94 -3.55 20.09
C THR A 484 16.69 -2.15 20.70
N GLN A 485 17.09 -1.97 21.96
CA GLN A 485 17.12 -0.69 22.66
C GLN A 485 18.52 -0.09 22.74
N PHE A 486 19.50 -0.72 22.10
CA PHE A 486 20.90 -0.34 22.21
C PHE A 486 21.51 -0.09 20.84
N THR A 487 22.29 0.98 20.76
CA THR A 487 22.95 1.47 19.54
C THR A 487 24.06 0.54 19.05
N ASP A 488 24.62 -0.29 19.94
CA ASP A 488 25.64 -1.30 19.68
C ASP A 488 25.08 -2.68 19.31
N GLN A 489 23.76 -2.79 19.13
CA GLN A 489 23.07 -4.04 18.85
C GLN A 489 22.17 -3.93 17.62
N SER A 490 22.05 -5.03 16.88
CA SER A 490 21.17 -5.19 15.72
C SER A 490 19.79 -5.74 16.11
N PRO A 491 18.74 -5.51 15.29
CA PRO A 491 17.50 -6.27 15.40
C PRO A 491 17.75 -7.78 15.32
N LEU A 492 16.98 -8.53 16.09
CA LEU A 492 16.99 -9.99 16.06
C LEU A 492 15.96 -10.49 15.05
N ALA A 493 16.32 -11.42 14.19
CA ALA A 493 15.36 -12.25 13.46
C ALA A 493 15.26 -13.63 14.14
N TRP A 494 14.06 -14.21 14.19
CA TRP A 494 13.86 -15.53 14.77
C TRP A 494 12.76 -16.32 14.06
N TRP A 495 12.83 -17.65 14.18
CA TRP A 495 11.77 -18.55 13.73
C TRP A 495 11.75 -19.84 14.56
N SER A 496 10.60 -20.51 14.53
CA SER A 496 10.38 -21.80 15.19
C SER A 496 9.55 -22.71 14.30
N SER A 497 9.95 -23.98 14.20
CA SER A 497 9.28 -25.02 13.42
C SER A 497 8.44 -25.99 14.28
N ASP A 498 8.43 -25.81 15.59
CA ASP A 498 7.82 -26.72 16.57
C ASP A 498 6.83 -25.97 17.47
N GLY A 499 6.23 -24.89 16.94
CA GLY A 499 5.27 -24.08 17.66
C GLY A 499 5.86 -23.41 18.90
N GLY A 500 7.17 -23.10 18.89
CA GLY A 500 7.84 -22.34 19.94
C GLY A 500 8.50 -23.17 21.05
N ASP A 501 8.78 -24.46 20.82
CA ASP A 501 9.56 -25.27 21.78
C ASP A 501 11.06 -25.00 21.63
N THR A 502 11.52 -24.79 20.39
CA THR A 502 12.89 -24.35 20.08
C THR A 502 12.87 -23.16 19.14
N PHE A 503 13.94 -22.35 19.22
CA PHE A 503 14.10 -21.13 18.44
C PHE A 503 15.43 -21.11 17.71
N ASN A 504 15.37 -20.71 16.45
CA ASN A 504 16.54 -20.28 15.71
C ASN A 504 16.59 -18.75 15.74
N THR A 505 17.77 -18.20 15.99
CA THR A 505 17.96 -16.76 16.18
C THR A 505 19.12 -16.26 15.31
N ASN A 506 18.98 -15.07 14.72
CA ASN A 506 20.01 -14.45 13.91
C ASN A 506 20.10 -12.94 14.20
N ILE A 507 21.29 -12.49 14.63
CA ILE A 507 21.60 -11.09 14.97
C ILE A 507 22.47 -10.39 13.90
N GLY A 508 22.51 -10.92 12.67
CA GLY A 508 23.39 -10.42 11.60
C GLY A 508 23.02 -9.05 11.00
N GLY A 509 22.03 -8.35 11.56
CA GLY A 509 21.58 -7.03 11.11
C GLY A 509 22.62 -5.90 11.32
N PRO A 510 22.27 -4.67 10.93
CA PRO A 510 23.15 -3.52 11.07
C PRO A 510 23.17 -3.06 12.52
N VAL A 511 24.30 -2.47 12.93
CA VAL A 511 24.50 -1.91 14.27
C VAL A 511 24.59 -0.39 14.12
N GLY A 512 23.46 0.31 14.28
CA GLY A 512 23.42 1.77 14.24
C GLY A 512 22.21 2.36 13.50
N ALA A 513 21.68 1.58 12.55
CA ALA A 513 20.68 2.07 11.58
C ALA A 513 19.22 1.82 11.95
N LEU A 514 18.92 0.84 12.80
CA LEU A 514 17.57 0.25 12.93
C LEU A 514 17.12 0.07 14.38
N GLN A 515 17.60 0.92 15.29
CA GLN A 515 17.28 0.83 16.71
C GLN A 515 15.91 1.41 17.07
N TYR A 516 15.41 0.95 18.21
CA TYR A 516 14.23 1.47 18.88
C TYR A 516 12.90 1.30 18.13
N SER A 517 12.89 0.73 16.91
CA SER A 517 11.67 0.38 16.16
C SER A 517 11.32 -1.10 16.33
N PRO A 518 10.07 -1.49 16.63
CA PRO A 518 9.62 -2.86 16.42
C PRO A 518 9.61 -3.21 14.93
N PHE A 519 9.60 -4.51 14.63
CA PHE A 519 9.65 -5.05 13.27
C PHE A 519 8.44 -5.94 12.96
N PRO A 520 7.21 -5.39 12.90
CA PRO A 520 6.03 -6.18 12.59
C PRO A 520 6.24 -6.90 11.25
N CYS A 521 5.73 -8.13 11.14
CA CYS A 521 5.88 -8.94 9.95
C CYS A 521 4.58 -9.64 9.55
N LYS A 522 4.48 -9.93 8.26
CA LYS A 522 3.38 -10.68 7.63
C LYS A 522 3.94 -11.64 6.59
N ILE A 523 3.43 -12.86 6.57
CA ILE A 523 3.73 -13.87 5.56
C ILE A 523 2.66 -13.87 4.48
N VAL A 524 3.07 -13.76 3.22
CA VAL A 524 2.18 -13.90 2.05
C VAL A 524 2.83 -14.86 1.06
N GLY A 525 2.24 -16.05 0.94
CA GLY A 525 2.79 -17.15 0.15
C GLY A 525 4.16 -17.60 0.66
N ASP A 526 5.19 -17.54 -0.19
CA ASP A 526 6.59 -17.82 0.20
C ASP A 526 7.36 -16.56 0.63
N THR A 527 6.73 -15.40 0.68
CA THR A 527 7.40 -14.12 0.98
C THR A 527 7.12 -13.67 2.41
N ILE A 528 8.18 -13.30 3.14
CA ILE A 528 8.08 -12.53 4.37
C ILE A 528 8.18 -11.04 4.04
N TYR A 529 7.23 -10.27 4.56
CA TYR A 529 7.26 -8.82 4.59
C TYR A 529 7.43 -8.36 6.03
N ALA A 530 8.33 -7.41 6.28
CA ALA A 530 8.48 -6.80 7.59
C ALA A 530 8.72 -5.30 7.47
N TYR A 531 8.32 -4.54 8.47
CA TYR A 531 8.42 -3.09 8.48
C TYR A 531 9.35 -2.65 9.60
N GLY A 532 10.19 -1.64 9.37
CA GLY A 532 10.97 -1.01 10.42
C GLY A 532 11.33 0.42 10.05
N SER A 533 11.64 1.25 11.04
CA SER A 533 12.12 2.61 10.81
C SER A 533 13.63 2.71 11.03
N ALA A 534 14.22 3.76 10.46
CA ALA A 534 15.59 4.17 10.76
C ALA A 534 15.76 4.45 12.26
N ASN A 535 17.02 4.49 12.69
CA ASN A 535 17.37 4.80 14.06
C ASN A 535 16.76 6.14 14.46
N ARG A 536 15.90 6.07 15.49
CA ARG A 536 15.20 7.20 16.08
C ARG A 536 15.89 7.76 17.33
N ALA A 537 17.14 7.34 17.58
CA ALA A 537 17.97 7.87 18.65
C ALA A 537 18.36 9.33 18.36
N GLY A 538 18.31 10.14 19.40
CA GLY A 538 18.71 11.54 19.39
C GLY A 538 18.27 12.16 20.70
N THR A 539 19.10 13.01 21.31
CA THR A 539 18.69 13.81 22.45
C THR A 539 17.67 14.83 21.96
N ASP A 540 16.48 14.80 22.54
CA ASP A 540 15.48 15.81 22.29
C ASP A 540 16.05 17.17 22.74
N ASP A 541 16.06 18.13 21.81
CA ASP A 541 16.55 19.47 22.07
C ASP A 541 15.52 20.23 22.92
N VAL A 542 15.68 20.11 24.24
CA VAL A 542 14.89 20.83 25.25
C VAL A 542 15.14 22.35 25.27
N SER A 543 15.97 22.90 24.37
CA SER A 543 16.23 24.34 24.28
C SER A 543 15.12 25.14 23.59
N GLY A 544 14.07 24.48 23.09
CA GLY A 544 12.95 25.13 22.38
C GLY A 544 13.24 25.41 20.91
N ASN A 545 14.32 24.84 20.35
CA ASN A 545 14.56 24.86 18.90
C ASN A 545 13.89 23.65 18.24
N TYR A 546 12.81 23.91 17.51
CA TYR A 546 11.98 22.93 16.80
C TYR A 546 12.68 22.40 15.54
N VAL A 547 13.62 21.46 15.69
CA VAL A 547 14.28 20.85 14.54
C VAL A 547 13.51 19.61 14.11
N LYS A 548 12.82 19.72 12.96
CA LYS A 548 12.20 18.59 12.27
C LYS A 548 13.31 17.62 11.83
N THR A 549 13.16 16.35 12.22
CA THR A 549 14.02 15.24 11.82
C THR A 549 13.23 14.27 10.95
N GLU A 550 13.82 13.87 9.83
CA GLU A 550 13.26 12.84 8.96
C GLU A 550 13.67 11.45 9.45
N VAL A 551 12.69 10.55 9.57
CA VAL A 551 12.88 9.16 9.98
C VAL A 551 12.45 8.27 8.82
N PRO A 552 13.39 7.79 7.98
CA PRO A 552 13.07 6.88 6.90
C PRO A 552 12.36 5.60 7.37
N LEU A 553 11.43 5.12 6.56
CA LEU A 553 10.66 3.90 6.77
C LEU A 553 11.07 2.85 5.76
N TYR A 554 11.27 1.63 6.23
CA TYR A 554 11.80 0.53 5.43
C TYR A 554 10.87 -0.67 5.42
N LEU A 555 10.62 -1.18 4.22
CA LEU A 555 10.05 -2.49 3.97
C LEU A 555 11.18 -3.50 3.74
N PHE A 556 11.16 -4.57 4.52
CA PHE A 556 11.98 -5.75 4.32
C PHE A 556 11.17 -6.82 3.60
N ARG A 557 11.76 -7.41 2.55
CA ARG A 557 11.08 -8.40 1.71
C ARG A 557 12.03 -9.51 1.29
N GLY A 558 11.61 -10.76 1.35
CA GLY A 558 12.36 -11.89 0.79
C GLY A 558 11.66 -13.22 1.02
N SER A 559 12.23 -14.32 0.55
CA SER A 559 11.61 -15.64 0.75
C SER A 559 11.78 -16.16 2.18
N LYS A 560 10.84 -16.98 2.65
CA LYS A 560 10.93 -17.67 3.96
C LYS A 560 12.17 -18.56 4.05
N SER A 561 12.52 -19.23 2.96
CA SER A 561 13.71 -20.07 2.88
C SER A 561 15.00 -19.27 3.06
N ALA A 562 15.11 -18.11 2.40
CA ALA A 562 16.29 -17.26 2.49
C ALA A 562 16.37 -16.56 3.85
N PHE A 563 15.23 -16.16 4.43
CA PHE A 563 15.12 -15.63 5.79
C PHE A 563 15.76 -16.56 6.83
N ARG A 564 15.40 -17.85 6.80
CA ARG A 564 15.92 -18.87 7.72
C ARG A 564 17.41 -19.20 7.52
N THR A 565 17.99 -18.81 6.38
CA THR A 565 19.41 -19.05 6.11
C THR A 565 20.27 -17.89 6.58
N ASN A 566 19.96 -16.67 6.11
CA ASN A 566 20.64 -15.44 6.50
C ASN A 566 19.75 -14.24 6.20
N TYR A 567 18.86 -13.89 7.14
CA TYR A 567 17.87 -12.84 6.90
C TYR A 567 18.49 -11.51 6.44
N TRP A 568 19.65 -11.11 7.01
CA TRP A 568 20.22 -9.80 6.69
C TRP A 568 20.75 -9.74 5.26
N ALA A 569 21.41 -10.79 4.78
CA ALA A 569 21.84 -10.85 3.38
C ALA A 569 20.67 -11.15 2.42
N ALA A 570 19.66 -11.90 2.87
CA ALA A 570 18.60 -12.42 2.04
C ALA A 570 17.45 -11.44 1.78
N LEU A 571 17.07 -10.64 2.78
CA LEU A 571 15.96 -9.71 2.62
C LEU A 571 16.43 -8.49 1.81
N GLN A 572 15.60 -7.98 0.92
CA GLN A 572 15.76 -6.63 0.40
C GLN A 572 15.37 -5.62 1.49
N MET A 573 15.98 -4.44 1.47
CA MET A 573 15.61 -3.30 2.32
C MET A 573 15.19 -2.17 1.40
N ILE A 574 13.91 -1.81 1.42
CA ILE A 574 13.30 -0.87 0.47
C ILE A 574 12.80 0.34 1.26
N GLU A 575 13.19 1.55 0.89
CA GLU A 575 12.62 2.76 1.49
C GLU A 575 11.22 3.00 0.92
N ILE A 576 10.23 3.12 1.81
CA ILE A 576 8.81 3.23 1.43
C ILE A 576 8.19 4.57 1.83
N GLY A 577 8.95 5.43 2.49
CA GLY A 577 8.49 6.74 2.93
C GLY A 577 9.31 7.27 4.09
N THR A 578 8.85 8.39 4.62
CA THR A 578 9.52 9.12 5.70
C THR A 578 8.48 9.53 6.72
N ALA A 579 8.71 9.18 7.98
CA ALA A 579 7.98 9.74 9.10
C ALA A 579 8.76 10.94 9.67
N TYR A 580 8.09 11.79 10.41
CA TYR A 580 8.68 13.03 10.94
C TYR A 580 8.72 12.99 12.46
N LYS A 581 9.86 13.43 13.02
CA LYS A 581 10.08 13.61 14.46
C LYS A 581 10.37 15.09 14.75
N TYR A 582 9.72 15.65 15.76
CA TYR A 582 10.04 16.97 16.32
C TYR A 582 10.69 16.83 17.70
N SER A 583 11.60 17.73 18.05
CA SER A 583 12.43 17.69 19.27
C SER A 583 11.69 18.00 20.59
N ASP A 584 10.44 18.48 20.57
CA ASP A 584 9.84 19.16 21.74
C ASP A 584 8.83 18.34 22.57
N TYR A 585 8.27 17.23 22.06
CA TYR A 585 7.23 16.54 22.85
C TYR A 585 7.80 15.54 23.88
N ALA A 586 8.13 16.06 25.06
CA ALA A 586 8.36 15.32 26.31
C ALA A 586 9.54 14.33 26.38
N GLY A 587 10.57 14.46 25.52
CA GLY A 587 11.76 13.60 25.62
C GLY A 587 11.57 12.17 25.08
N LEU A 588 10.35 11.85 24.62
CA LEU A 588 9.89 10.49 24.32
C LEU A 588 9.01 10.51 23.08
N ASN A 589 9.30 9.63 22.13
CA ASN A 589 8.74 9.69 20.79
C ASN A 589 8.18 8.33 20.33
N VAL A 590 7.08 8.36 19.57
CA VAL A 590 6.39 7.19 18.99
C VAL A 590 6.59 7.02 17.48
N VAL A 591 7.30 7.93 16.83
CA VAL A 591 7.54 7.95 15.38
C VAL A 591 8.17 6.65 14.93
N GLY A 592 7.68 6.14 13.79
CA GLY A 592 8.15 4.92 13.16
C GLY A 592 7.66 3.63 13.85
N VAL A 593 7.07 3.73 15.05
CA VAL A 593 6.44 2.58 15.72
C VAL A 593 5.15 2.22 15.00
N GLY A 594 5.03 0.98 14.55
CA GLY A 594 3.98 0.57 13.63
C GLY A 594 3.49 -0.87 13.75
N SER A 595 2.54 -1.22 12.89
CA SER A 595 1.92 -2.55 12.74
C SER A 595 1.63 -2.82 11.26
N MET A 596 1.38 -4.07 10.90
CA MET A 596 1.15 -4.47 9.51
C MET A 596 -0.07 -5.37 9.38
N VAL A 597 -0.81 -5.21 8.29
CA VAL A 597 -1.93 -6.08 7.93
C VAL A 597 -1.96 -6.32 6.42
N VAL A 598 -2.45 -7.50 6.02
CA VAL A 598 -2.67 -7.84 4.61
C VAL A 598 -4.17 -7.76 4.32
N PHE A 599 -4.54 -7.12 3.22
CA PHE A 599 -5.95 -6.92 2.84
C PHE A 599 -6.09 -6.90 1.31
N ASN A 600 -6.87 -7.82 0.74
CA ASN A 600 -7.19 -7.91 -0.69
C ASN A 600 -5.97 -7.70 -1.61
N GLY A 601 -4.90 -8.47 -1.39
CA GLY A 601 -3.66 -8.34 -2.17
C GLY A 601 -2.86 -7.05 -1.92
N ASN A 602 -3.14 -6.32 -0.84
CA ASN A 602 -2.37 -5.15 -0.42
C ASN A 602 -1.71 -5.41 0.94
N LEU A 603 -0.53 -4.86 1.10
CA LEU A 603 0.14 -4.71 2.38
C LEU A 603 -0.17 -3.31 2.93
N ILE A 604 -0.67 -3.22 4.14
CA ILE A 604 -0.96 -1.94 4.80
C ILE A 604 -0.07 -1.84 6.03
N LEU A 605 0.73 -0.78 6.08
CA LEU A 605 1.75 -0.54 7.08
C LEU A 605 1.36 0.72 7.84
N ALA A 606 0.94 0.57 9.08
CA ALA A 606 0.60 1.69 9.95
C ALA A 606 1.83 2.11 10.74
N HIS A 607 2.04 3.41 10.92
CA HIS A 607 3.10 3.95 11.77
C HIS A 607 2.67 5.25 12.42
N SER A 608 3.31 5.58 13.53
CA SER A 608 3.13 6.91 14.13
C SER A 608 4.09 7.91 13.46
N THR A 609 3.69 9.17 13.37
CA THR A 609 4.49 10.30 12.92
C THR A 609 4.09 11.54 13.71
N ASP A 610 5.01 12.46 13.97
CA ASP A 610 4.67 13.71 14.63
C ASP A 610 3.94 14.62 13.63
N ASN A 611 2.85 15.23 14.09
CA ASN A 611 1.97 16.05 13.28
C ASN A 611 2.65 17.37 12.89
N GLU A 612 2.44 17.77 11.64
CA GLU A 612 2.91 19.03 11.08
C GLU A 612 1.81 20.11 11.08
N ASP A 613 0.56 19.78 11.47
CA ASP A 613 -0.55 20.73 11.42
C ASP A 613 -0.39 21.85 12.47
N PRO A 614 -0.12 23.10 12.04
CA PRO A 614 0.07 24.24 12.93
C PRO A 614 -1.19 24.59 13.76
N GLY A 615 -2.38 24.09 13.39
CA GLY A 615 -3.63 24.34 14.11
C GLY A 615 -3.99 23.32 15.20
N LEU A 616 -3.25 22.21 15.27
CA LEU A 616 -3.42 21.16 16.30
C LEU A 616 -2.29 21.18 17.34
N GLY A 617 -1.15 21.77 16.99
CA GLY A 617 0.07 21.83 17.80
C GLY A 617 1.16 21.01 17.11
N THR A 618 2.22 21.67 16.65
CA THR A 618 3.37 21.01 16.03
C THR A 618 4.00 20.01 17.00
N GLY A 619 4.29 18.79 16.53
CA GLY A 619 4.97 17.78 17.35
C GLY A 619 4.07 16.84 18.14
N ILE A 620 2.73 16.92 17.99
CA ILE A 620 1.80 15.93 18.57
C ILE A 620 1.75 14.70 17.66
N PRO A 621 1.99 13.47 18.15
CA PRO A 621 1.94 12.28 17.30
C PRO A 621 0.55 11.95 16.77
N ASP A 622 0.51 11.54 15.50
CA ASP A 622 -0.63 10.98 14.78
C ASP A 622 -0.26 9.64 14.13
N ILE A 623 -1.26 8.91 13.64
CA ILE A 623 -1.08 7.64 12.93
C ILE A 623 -1.32 7.85 11.44
N GLU A 624 -0.33 7.45 10.66
CA GLU A 624 -0.37 7.35 9.21
C GLU A 624 -0.23 5.90 8.77
N MET A 625 -0.56 5.64 7.51
CA MET A 625 -0.33 4.34 6.91
C MET A 625 0.08 4.46 5.46
N VAL A 626 0.90 3.49 5.03
CA VAL A 626 1.27 3.27 3.63
C VAL A 626 0.60 1.97 3.19
N ARG A 627 -0.15 2.03 2.10
CA ARG A 627 -0.77 0.88 1.44
C ARG A 627 0.02 0.56 0.18
N ILE A 628 0.56 -0.64 0.07
CA ILE A 628 1.38 -1.13 -1.04
C ILE A 628 0.67 -2.31 -1.70
N ARG A 629 0.42 -2.22 -3.00
CA ARG A 629 -0.17 -3.32 -3.77
C ARG A 629 0.84 -4.45 -3.99
N LEU A 630 0.47 -5.68 -3.63
CA LEU A 630 1.32 -6.88 -3.78
C LEU A 630 1.01 -7.65 -5.07
N GLU A 631 -0.27 -7.73 -5.44
CA GLU A 631 -0.77 -8.47 -6.59
C GLU A 631 -1.68 -7.59 -7.45
N ASP A 632 -2.13 -8.08 -8.61
CA ASP A 632 -3.23 -7.42 -9.29
C ASP A 632 -4.45 -7.34 -8.37
N GLU A 633 -5.19 -6.24 -8.41
CA GLU A 633 -6.31 -5.98 -7.49
C GLU A 633 -7.37 -7.05 -7.72
N VAL A 634 -7.31 -8.11 -6.91
CA VAL A 634 -8.38 -9.09 -6.81
C VAL A 634 -9.47 -8.36 -6.04
N ILE A 635 -10.52 -7.95 -6.76
CA ILE A 635 -11.75 -7.48 -6.15
C ILE A 635 -12.37 -8.70 -5.48
N GLU A 636 -11.88 -9.05 -4.28
CA GLU A 636 -12.50 -10.08 -3.46
C GLU A 636 -13.69 -9.44 -2.73
N ASP A 637 -14.89 -9.85 -3.16
CA ASP A 637 -16.17 -9.56 -2.53
C ASP A 637 -16.26 -10.28 -1.18
N HIS A 638 -15.61 -9.74 -0.14
CA HIS A 638 -15.82 -10.21 1.24
C HIS A 638 -17.16 -9.71 1.79
N GLY A 639 -17.81 -10.56 2.59
CA GLY A 639 -19.24 -10.55 2.94
C GLY A 639 -19.77 -9.38 3.77
N TYR A 640 -19.04 -8.28 3.92
CA TYR A 640 -19.50 -7.01 4.47
C TYR A 640 -18.83 -5.82 3.73
N GLN A 641 -18.71 -5.87 2.40
CA GLN A 641 -18.44 -4.65 1.67
C GLN A 641 -19.68 -3.73 1.75
N LYS A 642 -19.64 -2.77 2.67
CA LYS A 642 -20.40 -1.54 2.53
C LYS A 642 -19.77 -0.78 1.38
N LEU A 643 -20.11 -1.18 0.16
CA LEU A 643 -19.60 -0.63 -1.09
C LEU A 643 -19.99 0.85 -1.15
N VAL A 644 -19.08 1.74 -0.76
CA VAL A 644 -19.21 3.18 -1.04
C VAL A 644 -18.77 3.39 -2.49
N GLY A 645 -19.59 2.91 -3.43
CA GLY A 645 -19.39 3.16 -4.85
C GLY A 645 -19.79 4.59 -5.19
N ARG A 646 -18.83 5.42 -5.62
CA ARG A 646 -19.12 6.61 -6.43
C ARG A 646 -19.50 6.14 -7.84
N SER A 647 -20.78 6.26 -8.21
CA SER A 647 -21.15 6.38 -9.63
C SER A 647 -21.04 7.83 -10.06
N ILE A 648 -20.32 8.06 -11.15
CA ILE A 648 -19.98 9.37 -11.75
C ILE A 648 -21.00 9.84 -12.80
N SER A 649 -22.19 9.26 -12.89
CA SER A 649 -23.17 9.68 -13.89
C SER A 649 -24.59 9.78 -13.32
N GLY A 650 -25.25 10.88 -13.66
CA GLY A 650 -26.43 11.40 -13.00
C GLY A 650 -27.68 10.52 -13.11
N GLY A 651 -28.54 10.67 -12.10
CA GLY A 651 -29.92 10.18 -12.11
C GLY A 651 -30.19 9.12 -11.05
N VAL A 652 -30.70 9.58 -9.90
CA VAL A 652 -31.33 8.80 -8.81
C VAL A 652 -30.39 7.84 -8.04
N PRO A 653 -30.14 8.07 -6.74
CA PRO A 653 -29.46 7.10 -5.90
C PRO A 653 -30.41 5.91 -5.65
N ALA A 654 -30.21 4.83 -6.38
CA ALA A 654 -30.54 3.53 -5.82
C ALA A 654 -29.45 3.20 -4.79
N LEU A 655 -29.83 3.15 -3.52
CA LEU A 655 -29.08 2.41 -2.50
C LEU A 655 -29.11 0.93 -2.94
N ALA A 656 -28.17 0.53 -3.78
CA ALA A 656 -27.85 -0.87 -3.96
C ALA A 656 -26.83 -1.22 -2.88
N THR A 657 -27.32 -1.42 -1.66
CA THR A 657 -26.68 -2.36 -0.74
C THR A 657 -26.63 -3.69 -1.48
N TYR A 658 -25.45 -4.17 -1.84
CA TYR A 658 -25.26 -5.60 -2.07
C TYR A 658 -25.30 -6.29 -0.70
N ASP A 659 -26.50 -6.34 -0.13
CA ASP A 659 -26.86 -7.31 0.88
C ASP A 659 -27.48 -8.48 0.12
N LYS A 660 -26.83 -9.64 0.11
CA LYS A 660 -27.59 -10.87 -0.14
C LYS A 660 -28.48 -11.08 1.09
N LEU A 661 -29.66 -10.46 1.03
CA LEU A 661 -30.85 -10.67 1.86
C LEU A 661 -30.66 -10.24 3.33
N TYR A 662 -30.85 -8.98 3.72
CA TYR A 662 -32.12 -8.29 3.91
C TYR A 662 -31.84 -6.92 4.54
N ALA A 663 -32.27 -5.85 3.86
CA ALA A 663 -32.43 -4.55 4.48
C ALA A 663 -33.59 -4.60 5.48
N GLU A 664 -33.30 -4.52 6.78
CA GLU A 664 -34.14 -3.82 7.75
C GLU A 664 -33.45 -3.63 9.11
N ARG A 665 -33.31 -2.36 9.49
CA ARG A 665 -33.38 -1.84 10.88
C ARG A 665 -32.17 -2.07 11.81
N VAL A 666 -31.21 -1.14 11.74
CA VAL A 666 -30.49 -0.66 12.94
C VAL A 666 -30.63 0.86 13.01
N VAL A 667 -31.56 1.29 13.87
CA VAL A 667 -31.70 2.67 14.33
C VAL A 667 -30.96 2.73 15.67
N GLY A 668 -29.79 3.36 15.66
CA GLY A 668 -28.93 3.60 16.83
C GLY A 668 -27.89 4.64 16.44
N SER A 669 -28.32 5.89 16.41
CA SER A 669 -27.74 6.99 15.65
C SER A 669 -26.46 7.60 16.25
N SER A 670 -25.32 7.39 15.62
CA SER A 670 -24.46 8.53 15.22
C SER A 670 -25.03 9.09 13.92
N THR A 671 -26.12 9.86 14.02
CA THR A 671 -26.73 10.46 12.83
C THR A 671 -25.94 11.69 12.39
N PHE A 672 -25.85 11.81 11.06
CA PHE A 672 -25.43 12.96 10.26
C PHE A 672 -23.95 12.98 9.84
N GLN A 673 -23.68 12.35 8.69
CA GLN A 673 -22.61 12.74 7.79
C GLN A 673 -23.13 13.87 6.90
N ALA A 674 -22.50 15.05 6.94
CA ALA A 674 -22.66 16.03 5.88
C ALA A 674 -21.49 15.84 4.90
N VAL A 675 -21.79 15.65 3.61
CA VAL A 675 -20.78 15.50 2.55
C VAL A 675 -20.97 16.61 1.54
N ALA A 676 -19.91 17.40 1.31
CA ALA A 676 -19.90 18.49 0.35
C ALA A 676 -18.77 18.32 -0.66
N LEU A 677 -19.09 18.48 -1.95
CA LEU A 677 -18.10 18.59 -3.02
C LEU A 677 -17.72 20.06 -3.18
N ILE A 678 -16.44 20.36 -3.01
CA ILE A 678 -15.86 21.70 -3.17
C ILE A 678 -15.00 21.69 -4.44
N ASN A 679 -15.32 22.59 -5.37
CA ASN A 679 -14.57 22.78 -6.60
C ASN A 679 -13.26 23.55 -6.34
N SER A 680 -12.36 23.55 -7.31
CA SER A 680 -11.07 24.27 -7.26
C SER A 680 -11.19 25.80 -7.14
N ASP A 681 -12.38 26.35 -7.38
CA ASP A 681 -12.68 27.77 -7.17
C ASP A 681 -13.31 28.05 -5.79
N GLY A 682 -13.51 27.02 -4.96
CA GLY A 682 -14.13 27.09 -3.65
C GLY A 682 -15.66 27.00 -3.65
N THR A 683 -16.29 26.88 -4.82
CA THR A 683 -17.75 26.71 -4.92
C THR A 683 -18.20 25.31 -4.54
N ILE A 684 -19.39 25.20 -3.95
CA ILE A 684 -19.98 23.91 -3.54
C ILE A 684 -20.98 23.45 -4.60
N THR A 685 -20.72 22.31 -5.23
CA THR A 685 -21.56 21.74 -6.31
C THR A 685 -22.60 20.74 -5.80
N SER A 686 -22.39 20.16 -4.63
CA SER A 686 -23.41 19.36 -3.95
C SER A 686 -23.22 19.41 -2.44
N ASN A 687 -24.32 19.58 -1.71
CA ASN A 687 -24.38 19.48 -0.26
C ASN A 687 -25.53 18.53 0.09
N ARG A 688 -25.21 17.29 0.48
CA ARG A 688 -26.23 16.31 0.90
C ARG A 688 -26.19 16.16 2.41
N GLY A 689 -27.36 16.26 3.05
CA GLY A 689 -27.54 16.01 4.49
C GLY A 689 -28.16 17.15 5.29
N GLY A 690 -28.47 18.31 4.68
CA GLY A 690 -29.17 19.42 5.35
C GLY A 690 -28.33 20.22 6.36
N PHE A 691 -27.02 19.91 6.47
CA PHE A 691 -26.07 20.69 7.26
C PHE A 691 -25.38 21.72 6.36
N GLY A 692 -25.49 23.01 6.67
CA GLY A 692 -24.93 24.07 5.85
C GLY A 692 -23.40 24.14 6.00
N VAL A 693 -22.67 23.44 5.14
CA VAL A 693 -21.23 23.68 4.98
C VAL A 693 -21.09 24.82 3.97
N THR A 694 -20.29 25.82 4.29
CA THR A 694 -19.81 26.85 3.35
C THR A 694 -18.32 26.71 3.18
N CYS A 695 -17.82 27.00 1.99
CA CYS A 695 -16.39 27.01 1.71
C CYS A 695 -16.05 28.36 1.11
N THR A 696 -14.98 28.98 1.60
CA THR A 696 -14.41 30.21 1.06
C THR A 696 -12.97 29.93 0.69
N LYS A 697 -12.62 30.13 -0.58
CA LYS A 697 -11.22 30.08 -1.00
C LYS A 697 -10.51 31.34 -0.50
N VAL A 698 -9.44 31.17 0.26
CA VAL A 698 -8.69 32.27 0.89
C VAL A 698 -7.31 32.48 0.25
N GLY A 699 -6.82 31.49 -0.51
CA GLY A 699 -5.58 31.58 -1.28
C GLY A 699 -5.49 30.45 -2.32
N THR A 700 -4.41 30.43 -3.10
CA THR A 700 -4.12 29.31 -4.00
C THR A 700 -3.92 28.04 -3.17
N GLY A 701 -4.73 27.03 -3.44
CA GLY A 701 -4.75 25.77 -2.70
C GLY A 701 -5.14 25.91 -1.24
N ASP A 702 -5.80 27.00 -0.81
CA ASP A 702 -6.18 27.25 0.59
C ASP A 702 -7.66 27.65 0.71
N TYR A 703 -8.41 26.91 1.51
CA TYR A 703 -9.86 26.98 1.63
C TYR A 703 -10.28 26.99 3.09
N THR A 704 -11.13 27.92 3.50
CA THR A 704 -11.79 27.89 4.80
C THR A 704 -13.16 27.24 4.66
N VAL A 705 -13.36 26.12 5.35
CA VAL A 705 -14.62 25.40 5.43
C VAL A 705 -15.29 25.73 6.75
N THR A 706 -16.53 26.21 6.69
CA THR A 706 -17.33 26.59 7.86
C THR A 706 -18.60 25.76 7.93
N ILE A 707 -18.89 25.26 9.11
CA ILE A 707 -20.13 24.61 9.48
C ILE A 707 -21.05 25.72 9.98
N THR A 708 -22.09 26.08 9.22
CA THR A 708 -22.97 27.22 9.52
C THR A 708 -23.91 27.01 10.71
N ASN A 709 -24.05 25.78 11.23
CA ASN A 709 -24.80 25.46 12.45
C ASN A 709 -23.96 24.62 13.45
N PRO A 710 -22.87 25.16 14.01
CA PRO A 710 -22.06 24.42 14.96
C PRO A 710 -22.78 24.38 16.33
N LYS A 711 -22.93 23.19 16.91
CA LYS A 711 -23.33 23.03 18.32
C LYS A 711 -22.09 23.23 19.19
N ALA A 712 -22.18 24.11 20.19
CA ALA A 712 -21.04 24.53 21.00
C ALA A 712 -20.38 23.42 21.84
N THR A 713 -21.05 22.27 22.04
CA THR A 713 -20.59 21.16 22.90
C THR A 713 -20.34 19.87 22.11
N THR A 714 -20.20 19.95 20.79
CA THR A 714 -20.05 18.78 19.91
C THR A 714 -18.64 18.72 19.34
N LEU A 715 -18.01 17.55 19.39
CA LEU A 715 -16.72 17.34 18.73
C LEU A 715 -16.96 16.98 17.27
N TYR A 716 -16.29 17.69 16.37
CA TYR A 716 -16.42 17.49 14.92
C TYR A 716 -15.16 16.79 14.39
N PHE A 717 -15.35 15.67 13.70
CA PHE A 717 -14.28 15.00 12.95
C PHE A 717 -14.46 15.29 11.46
N PRO A 718 -13.71 16.25 10.88
CA PRO A 718 -13.68 16.44 9.45
C PRO A 718 -12.79 15.39 8.79
N PHE A 719 -13.17 14.95 7.60
CA PHE A 719 -12.26 14.29 6.67
C PHE A 719 -12.31 15.00 5.33
N VAL A 720 -11.16 15.04 4.65
CA VAL A 720 -11.02 15.63 3.33
C VAL A 720 -10.51 14.56 2.37
N GLN A 721 -11.14 14.44 1.21
CA GLN A 721 -10.75 13.48 0.18
C GLN A 721 -10.49 14.21 -1.15
N PRO A 722 -9.38 13.92 -1.85
CA PRO A 722 -9.17 14.42 -3.21
C PRO A 722 -10.28 14.00 -4.18
N VAL A 723 -10.51 14.81 -5.21
CA VAL A 723 -11.35 14.44 -6.37
C VAL A 723 -10.45 14.25 -7.59
N GLY A 724 -10.40 13.01 -8.09
CA GLY A 724 -9.62 12.60 -9.27
C GLY A 724 -8.70 11.39 -9.00
N SER A 725 -8.14 10.80 -10.06
CA SER A 725 -7.30 9.59 -10.01
C SER A 725 -5.80 9.86 -9.79
N GLY A 726 -5.40 11.11 -9.57
CA GLY A 726 -4.02 11.46 -9.23
C GLY A 726 -3.84 11.53 -7.71
N ALA A 727 -2.75 10.97 -7.20
CA ALA A 727 -2.38 11.12 -5.79
C ALA A 727 -2.21 12.62 -5.46
N ARG A 728 -3.12 13.17 -4.65
CA ARG A 728 -3.13 14.57 -4.25
C ARG A 728 -3.23 14.64 -2.73
N ARG A 729 -2.27 15.31 -2.09
CA ARG A 729 -2.29 15.54 -0.65
C ARG A 729 -3.28 16.66 -0.31
N HIS A 730 -4.06 16.45 0.74
CA HIS A 730 -4.95 17.45 1.31
C HIS A 730 -4.64 17.54 2.80
N GLU A 731 -4.52 18.74 3.32
CA GLU A 731 -4.25 18.99 4.74
C GLU A 731 -5.44 19.72 5.33
N VAL A 732 -5.99 19.23 6.43
CA VAL A 732 -6.90 20.03 7.25
C VAL A 732 -6.02 20.83 8.20
N LEU A 733 -6.15 22.14 8.18
CA LEU A 733 -5.37 23.05 9.01
C LEU A 733 -6.29 23.75 9.99
N SER A 734 -6.09 23.48 11.27
CA SER A 734 -6.86 24.03 12.41
C SER A 734 -8.33 23.61 12.52
N LEU A 735 -8.72 23.23 13.73
CA LEU A 735 -10.11 23.03 14.16
C LEU A 735 -10.51 24.18 15.09
N ALA A 736 -11.22 25.17 14.57
CA ALA A 736 -12.03 26.06 15.41
C ALA A 736 -13.43 25.46 15.56
N ALA A 737 -14.15 25.80 16.64
CA ALA A 737 -15.52 25.33 16.84
C ALA A 737 -16.40 25.79 15.67
N GLY A 738 -16.67 24.89 14.73
CA GLY A 738 -17.49 25.15 13.54
C GLY A 738 -16.74 25.62 12.29
N SER A 739 -15.40 25.64 12.24
CA SER A 739 -14.68 25.89 10.99
C SER A 739 -13.28 25.27 10.98
N PHE A 740 -12.83 24.87 9.80
CA PHE A 740 -11.48 24.34 9.57
C PHE A 740 -10.95 24.79 8.21
N ASN A 741 -9.63 24.96 8.08
CA ASN A 741 -9.03 25.24 6.80
C ASN A 741 -8.63 23.93 6.10
N VAL A 742 -8.58 23.95 4.78
CA VAL A 742 -8.17 22.86 3.93
C VAL A 742 -7.13 23.41 2.97
N LYS A 743 -5.92 22.84 2.99
CA LYS A 743 -4.94 23.04 1.94
C LYS A 743 -4.92 21.88 0.96
N THR A 744 -4.78 22.21 -0.32
CA THR A 744 -4.72 21.24 -1.39
C THR A 744 -3.41 21.36 -2.14
N PHE A 745 -2.80 20.21 -2.45
CA PHE A 745 -1.50 20.12 -3.10
C PHE A 745 -1.58 19.26 -4.35
N GLY A 746 -0.69 19.56 -5.31
CA GLY A 746 -0.42 18.69 -6.43
C GLY A 746 0.35 17.44 -5.99
N TYR A 747 0.48 16.47 -6.89
CA TYR A 747 1.34 15.31 -6.66
C TYR A 747 2.79 15.76 -6.40
N ASN A 748 3.39 15.34 -5.29
CA ASN A 748 4.78 15.65 -4.87
C ASN A 748 5.15 17.15 -4.81
N ASN A 749 4.18 18.06 -4.81
CA ASN A 749 4.45 19.48 -4.67
C ASN A 749 4.20 19.94 -3.23
N ALA A 750 5.24 20.48 -2.60
CA ALA A 750 5.10 21.25 -1.36
C ALA A 750 4.39 22.59 -1.59
N THR A 751 4.18 22.99 -2.85
CA THR A 751 3.48 24.22 -3.22
C THR A 751 1.96 23.97 -3.28
N PRO A 752 1.15 24.72 -2.54
CA PRO A 752 -0.30 24.66 -2.63
C PRO A 752 -0.81 24.90 -4.05
N THR A 753 -1.78 24.10 -4.50
CA THR A 753 -2.41 24.21 -5.82
C THR A 753 -3.91 24.03 -5.69
N ASP A 754 -4.68 24.79 -6.47
CA ASP A 754 -6.14 24.66 -6.46
C ASP A 754 -6.60 23.31 -7.01
N SER A 755 -7.24 22.50 -6.17
CA SER A 755 -7.83 21.24 -6.60
C SER A 755 -9.18 20.99 -5.92
N ALA A 756 -10.07 20.30 -6.62
CA ALA A 756 -11.37 19.92 -6.05
C ALA A 756 -11.21 18.82 -5.01
N PHE A 757 -12.03 18.89 -3.96
CA PHE A 757 -12.02 17.95 -2.84
C PHE A 757 -13.42 17.72 -2.29
N VAL A 758 -13.58 16.60 -1.59
CA VAL A 758 -14.78 16.28 -0.82
C VAL A 758 -14.48 16.49 0.65
N VAL A 759 -15.36 17.20 1.33
CA VAL A 759 -15.38 17.31 2.78
C VAL A 759 -16.48 16.42 3.32
N GLY A 760 -16.16 15.66 4.37
CA GLY A 760 -17.15 15.03 5.23
C GLY A 760 -16.96 15.48 6.68
N VAL A 761 -18.06 15.62 7.42
CA VAL A 761 -18.03 15.98 8.84
C VAL A 761 -18.85 14.97 9.64
N ILE A 762 -18.25 14.41 10.69
CA ILE A 762 -18.90 13.54 11.66
C ILE A 762 -19.09 14.31 12.96
N MET A 763 -20.32 14.32 13.49
CA MET A 763 -20.64 14.87 14.81
C MET A 763 -20.57 13.79 15.89
N LEU A 764 -19.82 14.04 16.96
CA LEU A 764 -19.92 13.28 18.21
C LEU A 764 -20.67 14.12 19.25
N GLU A 765 -21.90 13.73 19.58
CA GLU A 765 -22.54 14.22 20.79
C GLU A 765 -21.92 13.48 22.00
N ASP A 766 -21.44 14.23 22.99
CA ASP A 766 -20.92 13.68 24.24
C ASP A 766 -21.97 12.76 24.87
N TRP A 767 -21.68 11.46 24.89
CA TRP A 767 -22.46 10.51 25.67
C TRP A 767 -22.07 10.69 27.14
N THR A 768 -22.78 11.55 27.87
CA THR A 768 -22.97 11.32 29.31
C THR A 768 -23.79 10.04 29.45
N ARG A 769 -23.09 8.90 29.43
CA ARG A 769 -23.69 7.57 29.56
C ARG A 769 -23.91 7.31 31.05
N THR A 770 -25.08 7.69 31.55
CA THR A 770 -25.57 7.25 32.85
C THR A 770 -25.59 5.72 32.90
N SER A 771 -24.69 5.16 33.73
CA SER A 771 -24.71 3.83 34.35
C SER A 771 -25.32 2.66 33.54
N TRP A 772 -24.45 1.77 33.05
CA TRP A 772 -24.83 0.40 32.69
C TRP A 772 -24.66 -0.49 33.93
N THR A 773 -25.77 -1.05 34.42
CA THR A 773 -25.83 -2.18 35.38
C THR A 773 -25.83 -3.51 34.65
#